data_AF-A0A537W0P6-F1
#
_entry.id   AF-A0A537W0P6-F1
#
_cell.length_a   1.000
_cell.length_b   1.000
_cell.length_c   1.000
_cell.angle_alpha   90.00
_cell.angle_beta   90.00
_cell.angle_gamma   90.00
#
_symmetry.space_group_name_H-M   'P 1'
#
loop_
_entity.id
_entity.type
_entity.pdbx_description
1 polymer ?
#
loop_
_entity_poly.entity_id
_entity_poly.type
_entity_poly.pdbx_seq_one_letter_code
_entity_poly.pdbx_strand_id
1 'polypeptide(L)'
;MGRPVSDPPAHPLIPRREVDPRQELPPLELEVLARWHERDVFAESLRLREEAEQWVFYEGPPTANGPPGIHHVLSRVFKDIYPRFQTMRGYRVERKGGWDCHGLPVEIAVEQKLGISSKAEIEEKIGIEAFNAACRESVFAYVEDWNRLTERIGFWLDLEHAYRTLDETYIESVWWALAQIAEHDLLYEGHKVVPYCPRCETTLSSHEVALGYEDVVDPSLYLKLPVSAGEDRLLVWTTTPWTLPGNVAVAVSPTASYARARAGDEIFVVAEDRVAPVLGEQADILERFSGSELVERYGSYRGPIFAAEDREAGELPILADTFVTTEDGTGIVHLAPAFGEDDYRVAAAAPNVPFDPRNAGTLYNPVRADGTYDARTRSREGRSYEGRFVKDPVLTEELIADLRERQLLLKVEEYEHSYPHCWRCGTPLLYYAKPSWYIATSRLREQLLAANETVSWYPPHVKHGRFGDWLKNNVDWALSRERYWGTPLPVWRCKRGHVHVIGSFQELTERSGETLEDHHRPYVDDLTFPCPHTDADGAECGARAQRVPEVIDVWFDSGAMPFAQHHFPFEHRETFEERYPADFICEAQDQTRGWFYSLLAIATLMSWPAPYRNVVCLGLILDEEGQKMSKSRGNAVEPWPVLESYGADALRWYFFTSKQPWDGYRFSAEAIGEGVRLFLKQLWSTYYFYVLYAKASERELQEAQGNASPASELPDLDRWALSRTAATAELVAERLDAYDAT
;
A
#
# COMPACT_ATOMS: atom_id res chain seq x y z
N MET A 1 -8.49 4.26 -46.17
CA MET A 1 -8.35 4.38 -47.63
C MET A 1 -6.94 3.94 -48.04
N GLY A 2 -6.82 3.02 -48.98
CA GLY A 2 -5.67 2.85 -49.89
C GLY A 2 -4.33 2.34 -49.32
N ARG A 3 -4.01 1.05 -49.56
CA ARG A 3 -2.62 0.61 -49.70
C ARG A 3 -1.90 1.47 -50.75
N PRO A 4 -0.63 1.87 -50.53
CA PRO A 4 0.34 1.91 -51.60
C PRO A 4 1.17 0.63 -51.56
N VAL A 5 0.76 -0.37 -52.34
CA VAL A 5 1.68 -1.36 -52.93
C VAL A 5 2.10 -0.72 -54.26
N SER A 6 3.35 -0.51 -54.64
CA SER A 6 4.67 -0.64 -54.02
C SER A 6 5.60 0.20 -54.91
N ASP A 7 6.58 0.90 -54.35
CA ASP A 7 7.79 1.24 -55.14
C ASP A 7 8.40 -0.06 -55.69
N PRO A 8 9.05 -0.04 -56.88
CA PRO A 8 9.68 -1.23 -57.46
C PRO A 8 10.60 -1.92 -56.44
N PRO A 9 10.85 -3.24 -56.55
CA PRO A 9 11.75 -3.95 -55.64
C PRO A 9 13.15 -3.34 -55.77
N ALA A 10 13.51 -2.48 -54.83
CA ALA A 10 14.90 -2.10 -54.59
C ALA A 10 15.64 -3.36 -54.13
N HIS A 11 16.88 -3.53 -54.60
CA HIS A 11 17.73 -4.59 -54.11
C HIS A 11 17.77 -4.55 -52.57
N PRO A 12 17.59 -5.67 -51.84
CA PRO A 12 17.44 -5.67 -50.38
C PRO A 12 18.65 -5.08 -49.64
N LEU A 13 19.82 -5.08 -50.29
CA LEU A 13 21.05 -4.50 -49.76
C LEU A 13 21.25 -3.01 -50.09
N ILE A 14 20.31 -2.36 -50.80
CA ILE A 14 20.43 -0.94 -51.18
C ILE A 14 19.45 -0.11 -50.33
N PRO A 15 19.96 0.67 -49.36
CA PRO A 15 19.11 1.49 -48.50
C PRO A 15 18.39 2.57 -49.30
N ARG A 16 17.08 2.72 -49.05
CA ARG A 16 16.22 3.67 -49.77
C ARG A 16 16.48 5.14 -49.43
N ARG A 17 17.13 5.42 -48.29
CA ARG A 17 17.34 6.77 -47.78
C ARG A 17 18.82 7.07 -47.63
N GLU A 18 19.19 8.32 -47.89
CA GLU A 18 20.47 8.83 -47.41
C GLU A 18 20.46 8.90 -45.88
N VAL A 19 21.65 8.80 -45.30
CA VAL A 19 21.86 8.84 -43.85
C VAL A 19 22.81 9.99 -43.58
N ASP A 20 22.40 10.93 -42.74
CA ASP A 20 23.28 12.01 -42.28
C ASP A 20 24.24 11.45 -41.21
N PRO A 21 25.57 11.49 -41.42
CA PRO A 21 26.52 11.04 -40.39
C PRO A 21 26.51 11.89 -39.12
N ARG A 22 25.92 13.10 -39.16
CA ARG A 22 25.80 14.02 -38.02
C ARG A 22 24.40 14.05 -37.42
N GLN A 23 23.56 13.06 -37.74
CA GLN A 23 22.19 12.96 -37.24
C GLN A 23 22.13 13.12 -35.72
N GLU A 24 21.32 14.07 -35.26
CA GLU A 24 20.94 14.17 -33.87
C GLU A 24 19.80 13.19 -33.58
N LEU A 25 19.91 12.45 -32.47
CA LEU A 25 18.94 11.41 -32.11
C LEU A 25 17.59 11.98 -31.67
N PRO A 26 17.48 13.02 -30.82
CA PRO A 26 16.18 13.50 -30.36
C PRO A 26 15.25 13.97 -31.51
N PRO A 27 15.72 14.75 -32.52
CA PRO A 27 14.89 15.08 -33.68
C PRO A 27 14.47 13.85 -34.50
N LEU A 28 15.37 12.87 -34.68
CA LEU A 28 15.06 11.62 -35.40
C LEU A 28 13.96 10.83 -34.69
N GLU A 29 13.99 10.74 -33.37
CA GLU A 29 12.95 10.07 -32.58
C GLU A 29 11.58 10.72 -32.80
N LEU A 30 11.50 12.06 -32.88
CA LEU A 30 10.24 12.76 -33.16
C LEU A 30 9.70 12.45 -34.56
N GLU A 31 10.57 12.34 -35.57
CA GLU A 31 10.17 11.91 -36.92
C GLU A 31 9.65 10.45 -36.95
N VAL A 32 10.25 9.58 -36.15
CA VAL A 32 9.82 8.19 -36.00
C VAL A 32 8.48 8.11 -35.28
N LEU A 33 8.29 8.87 -34.19
CA LEU A 33 7.02 8.97 -33.47
C LEU A 33 5.90 9.46 -34.38
N ALA A 34 6.14 10.52 -35.17
CA ALA A 34 5.16 11.02 -36.13
C ALA A 34 4.74 9.94 -37.15
N ARG A 35 5.70 9.12 -37.61
CA ARG A 35 5.42 7.99 -38.52
C ARG A 35 4.65 6.87 -37.83
N TRP A 36 4.95 6.56 -36.56
CA TRP A 36 4.21 5.56 -35.80
C TRP A 36 2.76 5.97 -35.61
N HIS A 37 2.52 7.26 -35.33
CA HIS A 37 1.18 7.83 -35.25
C HIS A 37 0.45 7.78 -36.59
N GLU A 38 1.05 8.26 -37.68
CA GLU A 38 0.44 8.26 -39.03
C GLU A 38 0.01 6.84 -39.48
N ARG A 39 0.76 5.82 -39.08
CA ARG A 39 0.56 4.43 -39.49
C ARG A 39 -0.14 3.56 -38.46
N ASP A 40 -0.50 4.13 -37.31
CA ASP A 40 -1.13 3.41 -36.21
C ASP A 40 -0.36 2.12 -35.84
N VAL A 41 0.97 2.24 -35.68
CA VAL A 41 1.88 1.09 -35.63
C VAL A 41 1.58 0.16 -34.46
N PHE A 42 1.18 0.71 -33.30
CA PHE A 42 0.84 -0.11 -32.14
C PHE A 42 -0.41 -0.95 -32.41
N ALA A 43 -1.53 -0.35 -32.85
CA ALA A 43 -2.74 -1.12 -33.11
C ALA A 43 -2.57 -2.06 -34.32
N GLU A 44 -1.80 -1.68 -35.34
CA GLU A 44 -1.42 -2.59 -36.43
C GLU A 44 -0.65 -3.81 -35.90
N SER A 45 0.22 -3.64 -34.90
CA SER A 45 0.96 -4.76 -34.30
C SER A 45 0.03 -5.78 -33.62
N LEU A 46 -1.11 -5.32 -33.08
CA LEU A 46 -2.17 -6.17 -32.52
C LEU A 46 -3.02 -6.80 -33.63
N ARG A 47 -3.45 -6.02 -34.63
CA ARG A 47 -4.25 -6.51 -35.78
C ARG A 47 -3.55 -7.61 -36.56
N LEU A 48 -2.23 -7.52 -36.72
CA LEU A 48 -1.42 -8.57 -37.38
C LEU A 48 -1.36 -9.89 -36.59
N ARG A 49 -1.83 -9.90 -35.33
CA ARG A 49 -1.76 -11.02 -34.38
C ARG A 49 -3.10 -11.32 -33.73
N GLU A 50 -4.21 -10.97 -34.38
CA GLU A 50 -5.55 -11.15 -33.82
C GLU A 50 -5.81 -12.61 -33.39
N GLU A 51 -5.35 -13.56 -34.20
CA GLU A 51 -5.46 -15.02 -34.01
C GLU A 51 -4.28 -15.65 -33.26
N ALA A 52 -3.31 -14.86 -32.79
CA ALA A 52 -2.14 -15.39 -32.09
C ALA A 52 -2.45 -15.67 -30.61
N GLU A 53 -1.63 -16.53 -29.99
CA GLU A 53 -1.70 -16.78 -28.55
C GLU A 53 -1.51 -15.47 -27.78
N GLN A 54 -2.38 -15.23 -26.79
CA GLN A 54 -2.29 -14.06 -25.92
C GLN A 54 -1.12 -14.22 -24.95
N TRP A 55 -0.41 -13.12 -24.73
CA TRP A 55 0.52 -12.98 -23.62
C TRP A 55 0.13 -11.73 -22.84
N VAL A 56 -0.29 -11.95 -21.60
CA VAL A 56 -1.07 -10.98 -20.84
C VAL A 56 -0.14 -10.11 -20.01
N PHE A 57 -0.27 -8.80 -20.19
CA PHE A 57 0.44 -7.78 -19.43
C PHE A 57 -0.55 -6.92 -18.65
N TYR A 58 -0.30 -6.73 -17.35
CA TYR A 58 -0.99 -5.70 -16.56
C TYR A 58 -0.07 -4.52 -16.27
N GLU A 59 -0.61 -3.32 -16.47
CA GLU A 59 0.01 -2.08 -16.07
C GLU A 59 -0.57 -1.62 -14.72
N GLY A 60 0.30 -1.45 -13.72
CA GLY A 60 -0.10 -0.88 -12.45
C GLY A 60 -0.48 0.59 -12.63
N PRO A 61 -1.71 1.00 -12.27
CA PRO A 61 -2.23 2.31 -12.60
C PRO A 61 -1.49 3.40 -11.81
N PRO A 62 -0.84 4.39 -12.45
CA PRO A 62 -0.31 5.55 -11.75
C PRO A 62 -1.43 6.44 -11.21
N THR A 63 -1.17 7.08 -10.08
CA THR A 63 -2.01 8.18 -9.60
C THR A 63 -1.68 9.47 -10.36
N ALA A 64 -2.65 10.05 -11.06
CA ALA A 64 -2.48 11.31 -11.81
C ALA A 64 -2.60 12.55 -10.91
N ASN A 65 -1.87 12.61 -9.80
CA ASN A 65 -1.90 13.73 -8.85
C ASN A 65 -0.76 14.75 -9.03
N GLY A 66 0.06 14.58 -10.07
CA GLY A 66 1.14 15.49 -10.40
C GLY A 66 1.88 15.11 -11.68
N PRO A 67 2.82 15.94 -12.15
CA PRO A 67 3.61 15.66 -13.35
C PRO A 67 4.52 14.44 -13.14
N PRO A 68 4.77 13.65 -14.20
CA PRO A 68 5.60 12.46 -14.09
C PRO A 68 7.09 12.80 -13.92
N GLY A 69 7.77 12.10 -13.01
CA GLY A 69 9.22 12.18 -12.83
C GLY A 69 9.99 11.05 -13.53
N ILE A 70 11.33 11.12 -13.48
CA ILE A 70 12.23 10.13 -14.09
C ILE A 70 12.02 8.69 -13.56
N HIS A 71 11.55 8.56 -12.32
CA HIS A 71 11.23 7.27 -11.69
C HIS A 71 10.08 6.53 -12.39
N HIS A 72 9.15 7.25 -13.02
CA HIS A 72 8.10 6.64 -13.84
C HIS A 72 8.63 6.15 -15.18
N VAL A 73 9.70 6.77 -15.71
CA VAL A 73 10.33 6.30 -16.95
C VAL A 73 10.97 4.95 -16.71
N LEU A 74 11.66 4.75 -15.58
CA LEU A 74 12.30 3.48 -15.24
C LEU A 74 11.31 2.30 -15.34
N SER A 75 10.17 2.36 -14.64
CA SER A 75 9.19 1.27 -14.68
C SER A 75 8.61 1.05 -16.08
N ARG A 76 8.26 2.13 -16.78
CA ARG A 76 7.69 2.06 -18.13
C ARG A 76 8.64 1.47 -19.18
N VAL A 77 9.94 1.71 -19.05
CA VAL A 77 10.94 1.18 -19.98
C VAL A 77 11.03 -0.35 -19.89
N PHE A 78 10.98 -0.91 -18.68
CA PHE A 78 10.92 -2.35 -18.46
C PHE A 78 9.53 -2.93 -18.78
N LYS A 79 8.46 -2.18 -18.56
CA LYS A 79 7.10 -2.53 -19.03
C LYS A 79 6.94 -2.49 -20.56
N ASP A 80 7.86 -1.90 -21.30
CA ASP A 80 7.78 -1.83 -22.77
C ASP A 80 8.67 -2.87 -23.47
N ILE A 81 9.88 -3.12 -22.95
CA ILE A 81 10.85 -4.02 -23.61
C ILE A 81 10.34 -5.46 -23.71
N TYR A 82 9.78 -6.02 -22.62
CA TYR A 82 9.30 -7.40 -22.62
C TYR A 82 8.03 -7.59 -23.47
N PRO A 83 6.99 -6.73 -23.37
CA PRO A 83 5.87 -6.81 -24.30
C PRO A 83 6.27 -6.69 -25.77
N ARG A 84 7.20 -5.79 -26.13
CA ARG A 84 7.72 -5.69 -27.50
C ARG A 84 8.42 -6.97 -27.93
N PHE A 85 9.28 -7.52 -27.08
CA PHE A 85 9.97 -8.78 -27.34
C PHE A 85 8.97 -9.91 -27.57
N GLN A 86 7.95 -10.06 -26.73
CA GLN A 86 6.94 -11.11 -26.89
C GLN A 86 6.07 -10.91 -28.13
N THR A 87 5.71 -9.66 -28.47
CA THR A 87 5.08 -9.35 -29.75
C THR A 87 5.98 -9.78 -30.92
N MET A 88 7.28 -9.52 -30.87
CA MET A 88 8.24 -9.98 -31.90
C MET A 88 8.40 -11.50 -31.94
N ARG A 89 8.14 -12.21 -30.84
CA ARG A 89 8.12 -13.69 -30.77
C ARG A 89 6.82 -14.33 -31.28
N GLY A 90 5.82 -13.51 -31.61
CA GLY A 90 4.58 -13.95 -32.26
C GLY A 90 3.33 -13.82 -31.40
N TYR A 91 3.45 -13.45 -30.13
CA TYR A 91 2.31 -13.32 -29.21
C TYR A 91 1.48 -12.06 -29.46
N ARG A 92 0.18 -12.15 -29.24
CA ARG A 92 -0.70 -11.00 -29.11
C ARG A 92 -0.54 -10.41 -27.70
N VAL A 93 0.06 -9.23 -27.61
CA VAL A 93 0.31 -8.55 -26.32
C VAL A 93 -0.47 -7.26 -26.27
N GLU A 94 -1.69 -7.32 -25.73
CA GLU A 94 -2.46 -6.12 -25.47
C GLU A 94 -1.94 -5.37 -24.25
N ARG A 95 -1.99 -4.05 -24.31
CA ARG A 95 -1.36 -3.16 -23.33
C ARG A 95 -2.31 -2.00 -23.11
N LYS A 96 -3.03 -2.04 -21.99
CA LYS A 96 -4.04 -1.03 -21.63
C LYS A 96 -3.50 -0.18 -20.49
N GLY A 97 -3.54 1.14 -20.64
CA GLY A 97 -3.20 2.04 -19.55
C GLY A 97 -4.30 2.09 -18.50
N GLY A 98 -3.94 2.57 -17.31
CA GLY A 98 -4.87 2.80 -16.22
C GLY A 98 -4.59 4.08 -15.46
N TRP A 99 -5.60 4.55 -14.73
CA TRP A 99 -5.47 5.65 -13.80
C TRP A 99 -6.06 5.30 -12.47
N ASP A 100 -5.26 5.46 -11.42
CA ASP A 100 -5.74 5.42 -10.05
C ASP A 100 -6.19 6.83 -9.68
N CYS A 101 -7.50 7.02 -9.68
CA CYS A 101 -8.14 8.32 -9.60
C CYS A 101 -8.58 8.68 -8.18
N HIS A 102 -8.48 7.76 -7.21
CA HIS A 102 -9.09 7.90 -5.88
C HIS A 102 -8.08 8.13 -4.76
N GLY A 103 -8.60 8.45 -3.58
CA GLY A 103 -7.88 8.36 -2.33
C GLY A 103 -7.05 9.58 -1.95
N LEU A 104 -6.34 9.41 -0.84
CA LEU A 104 -5.63 10.47 -0.12
C LEU A 104 -4.66 11.29 -0.99
N PRO A 105 -3.86 10.71 -1.92
CA PRO A 105 -2.92 11.51 -2.69
C PRO A 105 -3.58 12.56 -3.59
N VAL A 106 -4.80 12.32 -4.05
CA VAL A 106 -5.58 13.29 -4.86
C VAL A 106 -6.17 14.35 -3.95
N GLU A 107 -6.80 13.95 -2.84
CA GLU A 107 -7.40 14.88 -1.89
C GLU A 107 -6.35 15.85 -1.31
N ILE A 108 -5.15 15.39 -0.94
CA ILE A 108 -4.08 16.26 -0.42
C ILE A 108 -3.67 17.32 -1.45
N ALA A 109 -3.57 16.95 -2.73
CA ALA A 109 -3.21 17.90 -3.78
C ALA A 109 -4.29 19.00 -3.95
N VAL A 110 -5.56 18.61 -3.84
CA VAL A 110 -6.71 19.53 -3.88
C VAL A 110 -6.80 20.39 -2.62
N GLU A 111 -6.61 19.80 -1.44
CA GLU A 111 -6.54 20.51 -0.15
C GLU A 111 -5.47 21.61 -0.21
N GLN A 112 -4.27 21.30 -0.70
CA GLN A 112 -3.19 22.28 -0.89
C GLN A 112 -3.56 23.38 -1.88
N LYS A 113 -4.16 23.03 -3.03
CA LYS A 113 -4.59 24.01 -4.05
C LYS A 113 -5.67 24.96 -3.52
N LEU A 114 -6.57 24.45 -2.68
CA LEU A 114 -7.67 25.20 -2.09
C LEU A 114 -7.29 25.88 -0.77
N GLY A 115 -6.09 25.65 -0.24
CA GLY A 115 -5.63 26.18 1.04
C GLY A 115 -6.41 25.63 2.23
N ILE A 116 -6.95 24.42 2.10
CA ILE A 116 -7.72 23.72 3.13
C ILE A 116 -6.75 23.03 4.08
N SER A 117 -7.02 23.18 5.37
CA SER A 117 -6.18 22.59 6.41
C SER A 117 -6.95 21.62 7.30
N SER A 118 -8.26 21.43 7.13
CA SER A 118 -9.04 20.50 7.95
C SER A 118 -10.31 19.95 7.29
N LYS A 119 -10.80 18.82 7.82
CA LYS A 119 -12.06 18.18 7.40
C LYS A 119 -13.29 19.09 7.60
N ALA A 120 -13.37 19.78 8.74
CA ALA A 120 -14.45 20.73 9.02
C ALA A 120 -14.51 21.85 7.98
N GLU A 121 -13.36 22.32 7.48
CA GLU A 121 -13.34 23.30 6.40
C GLU A 121 -13.89 22.76 5.08
N ILE A 122 -13.67 21.48 4.78
CA ILE A 122 -14.27 20.81 3.61
C ILE A 122 -15.78 20.79 3.76
N GLU A 123 -16.28 20.30 4.90
CA GLU A 123 -17.71 20.11 5.15
C GLU A 123 -18.49 21.42 5.27
N GLU A 124 -17.95 22.41 5.99
CA GLU A 124 -18.66 23.66 6.31
C GLU A 124 -18.50 24.74 5.24
N LYS A 125 -17.33 24.86 4.60
CA LYS A 125 -17.04 25.98 3.69
C LYS A 125 -17.27 25.63 2.22
N ILE A 126 -16.98 24.40 1.82
CA ILE A 126 -16.98 23.98 0.40
C ILE A 126 -18.12 23.01 0.11
N GLY A 127 -18.38 22.08 1.04
CA GLY A 127 -19.28 20.95 0.84
C GLY A 127 -18.57 19.76 0.15
N ILE A 128 -18.99 18.55 0.51
CA ILE A 128 -18.41 17.29 0.00
C ILE A 128 -18.54 17.21 -1.53
N GLU A 129 -19.68 17.62 -2.09
CA GLU A 129 -19.93 17.62 -3.52
C GLU A 129 -18.90 18.46 -4.29
N ALA A 130 -18.72 19.73 -3.92
CA ALA A 130 -17.79 20.61 -4.60
C ALA A 130 -16.33 20.18 -4.41
N PHE A 131 -15.99 19.60 -3.26
CA PHE A 131 -14.66 19.04 -3.01
C PHE A 131 -14.37 17.82 -3.89
N ASN A 132 -15.33 16.88 -4.00
CA ASN A 132 -15.19 15.70 -4.85
C ASN A 132 -15.16 16.07 -6.34
N ALA A 133 -15.93 17.08 -6.77
CA ALA A 133 -15.83 17.64 -8.12
C ALA A 133 -14.43 18.20 -8.42
N ALA A 134 -13.82 18.93 -7.47
CA ALA A 134 -12.45 19.43 -7.60
C ALA A 134 -11.41 18.29 -7.64
N CYS A 135 -11.62 17.21 -6.88
CA CYS A 135 -10.79 16.01 -6.96
C CYS A 135 -10.89 15.36 -8.34
N ARG A 136 -12.11 15.16 -8.85
CA ARG A 136 -12.36 14.63 -10.19
C ARG A 136 -11.64 15.45 -11.27
N GLU A 137 -11.75 16.78 -11.23
CA GLU A 137 -11.08 17.68 -12.18
C GLU A 137 -9.54 17.59 -12.09
N SER A 138 -8.99 17.51 -10.86
CA SER A 138 -7.55 17.49 -10.64
C SER A 138 -6.84 16.27 -11.24
N VAL A 139 -7.51 15.12 -11.25
CA VAL A 139 -6.97 13.88 -11.82
C VAL A 139 -6.72 14.03 -13.31
N PHE A 140 -7.67 14.63 -14.04
CA PHE A 140 -7.55 14.81 -15.49
C PHE A 140 -6.53 15.89 -15.89
N ALA A 141 -6.22 16.84 -15.00
CA ALA A 141 -5.29 17.92 -15.28
C ALA A 141 -3.85 17.44 -15.57
N TYR A 142 -3.46 16.28 -15.05
CA TYR A 142 -2.11 15.73 -15.26
C TYR A 142 -2.06 14.58 -16.27
N VAL A 143 -3.20 14.00 -16.66
CA VAL A 143 -3.26 12.87 -17.61
C VAL A 143 -2.58 13.22 -18.94
N GLU A 144 -2.77 14.44 -19.45
CA GLU A 144 -2.13 14.88 -20.69
C GLU A 144 -0.59 14.90 -20.60
N ASP A 145 -0.03 15.41 -19.50
CA ASP A 145 1.42 15.42 -19.27
C ASP A 145 1.99 13.99 -19.20
N TRP A 146 1.25 13.09 -18.56
CA TRP A 146 1.63 11.68 -18.50
C TRP A 146 1.53 10.99 -19.86
N ASN A 147 0.49 11.24 -20.64
CA ASN A 147 0.33 10.70 -22.00
C ASN A 147 1.46 11.19 -22.91
N ARG A 148 1.76 12.49 -22.86
CA ARG A 148 2.88 13.09 -23.59
C ARG A 148 4.21 12.43 -23.22
N LEU A 149 4.44 12.14 -21.93
CA LEU A 149 5.64 11.41 -21.51
C LEU A 149 5.62 9.97 -22.04
N THR A 150 4.51 9.24 -21.91
CA THR A 150 4.33 7.85 -22.41
C THR A 150 4.74 7.74 -23.87
N GLU A 151 4.21 8.63 -24.71
CA GLU A 151 4.50 8.68 -26.13
C GLU A 151 5.97 9.05 -26.38
N ARG A 152 6.47 10.09 -25.70
CA ARG A 152 7.84 10.57 -25.89
C ARG A 152 8.89 9.51 -25.59
N ILE A 153 8.69 8.67 -24.58
CA ILE A 153 9.62 7.57 -24.24
C ILE A 153 9.42 6.32 -25.09
N GLY A 154 8.43 6.33 -26.00
CA GLY A 154 8.13 5.21 -26.89
C GLY A 154 7.49 4.02 -26.18
N PHE A 155 6.76 4.22 -25.08
CA PHE A 155 6.01 3.14 -24.42
C PHE A 155 4.69 2.93 -25.16
N TRP A 156 4.55 1.80 -25.87
CA TRP A 156 3.30 1.48 -26.56
C TRP A 156 2.24 1.00 -25.57
N LEU A 157 1.22 1.82 -25.37
CA LEU A 157 0.13 1.62 -24.42
C LEU A 157 -1.16 2.21 -25.02
N ASP A 158 -2.29 1.54 -24.85
CA ASP A 158 -3.60 2.10 -25.17
C ASP A 158 -3.97 3.14 -24.11
N LEU A 159 -3.88 4.40 -24.51
CA LEU A 159 -4.20 5.58 -23.69
C LEU A 159 -5.62 6.09 -23.96
N GLU A 160 -6.22 5.72 -25.10
CA GLU A 160 -7.55 6.15 -25.51
C GLU A 160 -8.62 5.42 -24.70
N HIS A 161 -8.46 4.11 -24.51
CA HIS A 161 -9.37 3.27 -23.75
C HIS A 161 -8.83 2.97 -22.34
N ALA A 162 -7.99 3.84 -21.77
CA ALA A 162 -7.45 3.64 -20.43
C ALA A 162 -8.57 3.48 -19.38
N TYR A 163 -8.46 2.49 -18.49
CA TYR A 163 -9.44 2.33 -17.41
C TYR A 163 -9.19 3.36 -16.31
N ARG A 164 -10.24 3.73 -15.58
CA ARG A 164 -10.15 4.70 -14.47
C ARG A 164 -10.91 4.14 -13.28
N THR A 165 -10.32 4.23 -12.08
CA THR A 165 -10.96 3.71 -10.86
C THR A 165 -12.22 4.50 -10.46
N LEU A 166 -12.39 5.72 -10.98
CA LEU A 166 -13.57 6.57 -10.78
C LEU A 166 -14.75 6.28 -11.73
N ASP A 167 -14.59 5.35 -12.69
CA ASP A 167 -15.67 5.02 -13.63
C ASP A 167 -16.70 4.13 -12.93
N GLU A 168 -17.99 4.40 -13.16
CA GLU A 168 -19.11 3.72 -12.48
C GLU A 168 -19.05 2.18 -12.60
N THR A 169 -18.71 1.67 -13.79
CA THR A 169 -18.55 0.22 -14.03
C THR A 169 -17.40 -0.40 -13.24
N TYR A 170 -16.34 0.37 -12.99
CA TYR A 170 -15.23 -0.06 -12.16
C TYR A 170 -15.66 -0.16 -10.68
N ILE A 171 -16.37 0.86 -10.21
CA ILE A 171 -16.91 0.93 -8.84
C ILE A 171 -17.90 -0.20 -8.58
N GLU A 172 -18.80 -0.49 -9.52
CA GLU A 172 -19.77 -1.58 -9.38
C GLU A 172 -19.06 -2.94 -9.26
N SER A 173 -17.99 -3.16 -10.02
CA SER A 173 -17.17 -4.37 -9.93
C SER A 173 -16.48 -4.48 -8.56
N VAL A 174 -15.98 -3.36 -8.03
CA VAL A 174 -15.39 -3.30 -6.68
C VAL A 174 -16.45 -3.62 -5.62
N TRP A 175 -17.66 -3.09 -5.75
CA TRP A 175 -18.78 -3.40 -4.85
C TRP A 175 -19.14 -4.88 -4.87
N TRP A 176 -19.21 -5.49 -6.06
CA TRP A 176 -19.40 -6.91 -6.20
C TRP A 176 -18.34 -7.70 -5.43
N ALA A 177 -17.05 -7.38 -5.60
CA ALA A 177 -15.97 -8.08 -4.90
C ALA A 177 -16.11 -7.97 -3.37
N LEU A 178 -16.47 -6.79 -2.85
CA LEU A 178 -16.70 -6.59 -1.43
C LEU A 178 -17.91 -7.37 -0.91
N ALA A 179 -18.99 -7.47 -1.69
CA ALA A 179 -20.14 -8.31 -1.37
C ALA A 179 -19.76 -9.80 -1.32
N GLN A 180 -18.97 -10.31 -2.27
CA GLN A 180 -18.46 -11.68 -2.23
C GLN A 180 -17.57 -11.95 -1.01
N ILE A 181 -16.69 -11.02 -0.66
CA ILE A 181 -15.87 -11.12 0.55
C ILE A 181 -16.74 -11.15 1.81
N ALA A 182 -17.82 -10.36 1.85
CA ALA A 182 -18.77 -10.34 2.95
C ALA A 182 -19.56 -11.66 3.07
N GLU A 183 -19.98 -12.26 1.95
CA GLU A 183 -20.66 -13.57 1.91
C GLU A 183 -19.81 -14.70 2.51
N HIS A 184 -18.48 -14.54 2.52
CA HIS A 184 -17.53 -15.48 3.12
C HIS A 184 -17.16 -15.16 4.58
N ASP A 185 -17.88 -14.25 5.25
CA ASP A 185 -17.60 -13.80 6.63
C ASP A 185 -16.17 -13.24 6.82
N LEU A 186 -15.62 -12.63 5.77
CA LEU A 186 -14.28 -12.04 5.77
C LEU A 186 -14.29 -10.52 5.91
N LEU A 187 -15.40 -9.83 5.61
CA LEU A 187 -15.56 -8.39 5.85
C LEU A 187 -16.21 -8.17 7.23
N TYR A 188 -15.54 -7.48 8.14
CA TYR A 188 -16.05 -7.23 9.49
C TYR A 188 -15.67 -5.85 10.02
N GLU A 189 -16.41 -5.37 11.02
CA GLU A 189 -16.08 -4.14 11.74
C GLU A 189 -15.26 -4.47 12.98
N GLY A 190 -14.06 -3.90 13.06
CA GLY A 190 -13.16 -3.99 14.20
C GLY A 190 -12.73 -2.59 14.65
N HIS A 191 -11.57 -2.50 15.29
CA HIS A 191 -10.97 -1.22 15.64
C HIS A 191 -9.58 -1.06 15.08
N LYS A 192 -9.31 0.18 14.65
CA LYS A 192 -7.97 0.64 14.35
C LYS A 192 -7.55 1.65 15.40
N VAL A 193 -6.42 1.40 16.06
CA VAL A 193 -5.80 2.41 16.92
C VAL A 193 -5.03 3.37 16.04
N VAL A 194 -5.39 4.65 16.11
CA VAL A 194 -4.82 5.70 15.25
C VAL A 194 -4.45 6.94 16.06
N PRO A 195 -3.44 7.71 15.64
CA PRO A 195 -3.21 9.04 16.16
C PRO A 195 -4.44 9.91 15.92
N TYR A 196 -4.95 10.51 16.99
CA TYR A 196 -6.22 11.22 17.02
C TYR A 196 -6.07 12.53 17.79
N CYS A 197 -6.58 13.62 17.20
CA CYS A 197 -6.63 14.91 17.86
C CYS A 197 -7.99 15.08 18.54
N PRO A 198 -8.07 15.09 19.88
CA PRO A 198 -9.33 15.21 20.60
C PRO A 198 -9.97 16.59 20.46
N ARG A 199 -9.17 17.64 20.21
CA ARG A 199 -9.69 19.00 19.98
C ARG A 199 -10.28 19.19 18.59
N CYS A 200 -9.68 18.56 17.59
CA CYS A 200 -10.15 18.65 16.19
C CYS A 200 -11.11 17.51 15.83
N GLU A 201 -11.32 16.58 16.75
CA GLU A 201 -12.10 15.35 16.60
C GLU A 201 -11.81 14.56 15.31
N THR A 202 -10.54 14.51 14.93
CA THR A 202 -10.09 13.87 13.69
C THR A 202 -8.85 13.03 13.90
N THR A 203 -8.76 11.97 13.10
CA THR A 203 -7.56 11.16 12.93
C THR A 203 -6.50 11.93 12.14
N LEU A 204 -5.22 11.64 12.41
CA LEU A 204 -4.07 12.21 11.70
C LEU A 204 -3.29 11.12 10.99
N SER A 205 -2.75 11.44 9.82
CA SER A 205 -1.81 10.58 9.11
C SER A 205 -0.43 10.58 9.77
N SER A 206 0.39 9.54 9.49
CA SER A 206 1.77 9.48 10.00
C SER A 206 2.62 10.68 9.57
N HIS A 207 2.37 11.26 8.39
CA HIS A 207 3.02 12.48 7.94
C HIS A 207 2.65 13.68 8.82
N GLU A 208 1.36 13.85 9.11
CA GLU A 208 0.88 14.95 9.96
C GLU A 208 1.35 14.83 11.41
N VAL A 209 1.47 13.60 11.93
CA VAL A 209 2.01 13.33 13.27
C VAL A 209 3.50 13.69 13.34
N ALA A 210 4.27 13.35 12.30
CA ALA A 210 5.71 13.64 12.25
C ALA A 210 6.05 15.14 12.30
N LEU A 211 5.11 16.02 11.92
CA LEU A 211 5.30 17.48 11.93
C LEU A 211 5.15 18.13 13.31
N GLY A 212 4.61 17.41 14.31
CA GLY A 212 4.22 17.97 15.60
C GLY A 212 4.90 17.33 16.81
N TYR A 213 6.06 16.69 16.64
CA TYR A 213 6.80 16.16 17.79
C TYR A 213 7.42 17.27 18.62
N GLU A 214 7.20 17.22 19.93
CA GLU A 214 7.76 18.13 20.92
C GLU A 214 8.30 17.31 22.10
N ASP A 215 9.43 17.73 22.68
CA ASP A 215 9.95 17.10 23.89
C ASP A 215 9.14 17.56 25.10
N VAL A 216 8.57 16.62 25.83
CA VAL A 216 7.73 16.86 27.01
C VAL A 216 8.24 16.08 28.21
N VAL A 217 7.92 16.58 29.39
CA VAL A 217 8.16 15.89 30.66
C VAL A 217 6.82 15.37 31.16
N ASP A 218 6.63 14.06 31.11
CA ASP A 218 5.44 13.39 31.65
C ASP A 218 5.80 12.62 32.93
N PRO A 219 4.85 12.47 33.88
CA PRO A 219 5.06 11.61 35.04
C PRO A 219 5.05 10.13 34.63
N SER A 220 6.13 9.46 34.99
CA SER A 220 6.34 8.01 34.82
C SER A 220 6.02 7.28 36.12
N LEU A 221 5.10 6.33 36.07
CA LEU A 221 4.56 5.61 37.22
C LEU A 221 5.05 4.17 37.25
N TYR A 222 5.41 3.70 38.45
CA TYR A 222 5.66 2.30 38.74
C TYR A 222 4.56 1.78 39.66
N LEU A 223 3.69 0.96 39.11
CA LEU A 223 2.49 0.41 39.73
C LEU A 223 2.74 -0.97 40.31
N LYS A 224 2.16 -1.22 41.48
CA LYS A 224 2.14 -2.51 42.16
C LYS A 224 0.77 -3.14 41.94
N LEU A 225 0.69 -4.18 41.10
CA LEU A 225 -0.56 -4.90 40.85
C LEU A 225 -0.55 -6.24 41.59
N PRO A 226 -1.41 -6.44 42.60
CA PRO A 226 -1.46 -7.72 43.33
C PRO A 226 -1.86 -8.85 42.40
N VAL A 227 -1.13 -9.97 42.41
CA VAL A 227 -1.55 -11.19 41.70
C VAL A 227 -2.82 -11.75 42.33
N SER A 228 -3.63 -12.48 41.55
CA SER A 228 -4.85 -13.08 42.09
C SER A 228 -4.55 -14.16 43.13
N ALA A 229 -3.52 -14.98 42.85
CA ALA A 229 -3.09 -16.09 43.69
C ALA A 229 -1.76 -15.78 44.42
N GLY A 230 -1.85 -15.40 45.70
CA GLY A 230 -0.69 -15.16 46.58
C GLY A 230 -0.57 -13.73 47.08
N GLU A 231 0.60 -13.37 47.58
CA GLU A 231 0.92 -12.04 48.15
C GLU A 231 1.88 -11.22 47.27
N ASP A 232 2.30 -11.79 46.14
CA ASP A 232 3.25 -11.16 45.22
C ASP A 232 2.58 -10.00 44.45
N ARG A 233 3.38 -9.04 43.98
CA ARG A 233 2.89 -7.90 43.20
C ARG A 233 3.65 -7.79 41.88
N LEU A 234 2.94 -7.74 40.77
CA LEU A 234 3.52 -7.40 39.48
C LEU A 234 3.92 -5.93 39.49
N LEU A 235 5.15 -5.61 39.07
CA LEU A 235 5.56 -4.23 38.85
C LEU A 235 5.34 -3.84 37.40
N VAL A 236 4.50 -2.84 37.20
CA VAL A 236 4.11 -2.35 35.88
C VAL A 236 4.52 -0.91 35.72
N TRP A 237 4.99 -0.54 34.54
CA TRP A 237 5.44 0.81 34.22
C TRP A 237 4.55 1.47 33.17
N THR A 238 4.30 2.77 33.32
CA THR A 238 3.60 3.58 32.32
C THR A 238 4.00 5.05 32.37
N THR A 239 4.08 5.70 31.22
CA THR A 239 4.20 7.16 31.06
C THR A 239 2.85 7.83 30.75
N THR A 240 1.77 7.04 30.65
CA THR A 240 0.42 7.51 30.32
C THR A 240 -0.59 7.10 31.38
N PRO A 241 -0.56 7.70 32.60
CA PRO A 241 -1.46 7.32 33.70
C PRO A 241 -2.95 7.35 33.34
N TRP A 242 -3.32 8.20 32.39
CA TRP A 242 -4.69 8.35 31.90
C TRP A 242 -5.22 7.12 31.13
N THR A 243 -4.35 6.19 30.72
CA THR A 243 -4.77 4.95 30.06
C THR A 243 -5.14 3.85 31.05
N LEU A 244 -4.76 3.98 32.33
CA LEU A 244 -4.97 2.96 33.36
C LEU A 244 -6.43 2.59 33.62
N PRO A 245 -7.41 3.51 33.53
CA PRO A 245 -8.82 3.12 33.59
C PRO A 245 -9.22 2.16 32.47
N GLY A 246 -8.59 2.26 31.29
CA GLY A 246 -8.80 1.38 30.14
C GLY A 246 -8.12 0.02 30.25
N ASN A 247 -7.45 -0.28 31.38
CA ASN A 247 -6.68 -1.51 31.53
C ASN A 247 -7.56 -2.77 31.52
N VAL A 248 -7.15 -3.77 30.75
CA VAL A 248 -7.85 -5.07 30.65
C VAL A 248 -6.95 -6.29 30.88
N ALA A 249 -5.63 -6.13 30.78
CA ALA A 249 -4.65 -7.19 30.96
C ALA A 249 -3.26 -6.59 31.24
N VAL A 250 -2.27 -7.44 31.51
CA VAL A 250 -0.86 -7.09 31.43
C VAL A 250 -0.14 -8.06 30.49
N ALA A 251 0.94 -7.61 29.84
CA ALA A 251 1.76 -8.44 28.97
C ALA A 251 3.19 -8.62 29.49
N VAL A 252 3.75 -9.80 29.24
CA VAL A 252 5.15 -10.17 29.50
C VAL A 252 5.76 -10.79 28.24
N SER A 253 7.08 -10.74 28.11
CA SER A 253 7.79 -11.46 27.06
C SER A 253 7.92 -12.93 27.43
N PRO A 254 7.48 -13.90 26.59
CA PRO A 254 7.50 -15.31 26.95
C PRO A 254 8.92 -15.84 27.24
N THR A 255 9.91 -15.29 26.55
CA THR A 255 11.30 -15.76 26.59
C THR A 255 12.21 -14.95 27.50
N ALA A 256 11.76 -13.80 28.01
CA ALA A 256 12.57 -12.99 28.93
C ALA A 256 12.67 -13.63 30.33
N SER A 257 13.75 -13.32 31.04
CA SER A 257 13.94 -13.74 32.44
C SER A 257 13.24 -12.75 33.38
N TYR A 258 12.42 -13.29 34.28
CA TYR A 258 11.73 -12.56 35.34
C TYR A 258 12.21 -13.02 36.70
N ALA A 259 12.25 -12.09 37.64
CA ALA A 259 12.67 -12.33 39.01
C ALA A 259 11.52 -12.06 39.97
N ARG A 260 11.36 -12.97 40.93
CA ARG A 260 10.63 -12.72 42.18
C ARG A 260 11.61 -12.13 43.18
N ALA A 261 11.54 -10.83 43.39
CA ALA A 261 12.50 -10.08 44.20
C ALA A 261 11.84 -9.47 45.44
N ARG A 262 12.52 -9.54 46.59
CA ARG A 262 12.11 -8.85 47.82
C ARG A 262 12.76 -7.48 47.88
N ALA A 263 11.97 -6.44 48.10
CA ALA A 263 12.44 -5.10 48.40
C ALA A 263 11.66 -4.55 49.61
N GLY A 264 12.35 -4.36 50.73
CA GLY A 264 11.70 -4.09 52.02
C GLY A 264 10.84 -5.27 52.47
N ASP A 265 9.59 -5.00 52.86
CA ASP A 265 8.63 -5.99 53.33
C ASP A 265 7.74 -6.56 52.20
N GLU A 266 7.93 -6.13 50.96
CA GLU A 266 7.12 -6.54 49.81
C GLU A 266 7.91 -7.44 48.84
N ILE A 267 7.18 -8.29 48.12
CA ILE A 267 7.73 -9.16 47.09
C ILE A 267 7.13 -8.75 45.73
N PHE A 268 8.02 -8.50 44.78
CA PHE A 268 7.70 -8.01 43.46
C PHE A 268 8.08 -9.02 42.39
N VAL A 269 7.32 -9.03 41.30
CA VAL A 269 7.66 -9.71 40.05
C VAL A 269 8.00 -8.64 39.04
N VAL A 270 9.19 -8.73 38.45
CA VAL A 270 9.78 -7.75 37.54
C VAL A 270 10.76 -8.47 36.61
N ALA A 271 11.04 -7.94 35.43
CA ALA A 271 12.12 -8.47 34.60
C ALA A 271 13.45 -8.47 35.37
N GLU A 272 14.24 -9.52 35.24
CA GLU A 272 15.49 -9.69 36.00
C GLU A 272 16.44 -8.49 35.81
N ASP A 273 16.61 -8.05 34.57
CA ASP A 273 17.45 -6.90 34.20
C ASP A 273 16.96 -5.58 34.81
N ARG A 274 15.69 -5.53 35.23
CA ARG A 274 15.03 -4.35 35.80
C ARG A 274 14.97 -4.38 37.33
N VAL A 275 15.46 -5.44 37.99
CA VAL A 275 15.51 -5.52 39.47
C VAL A 275 16.33 -4.37 40.06
N ALA A 276 17.62 -4.27 39.71
CA ALA A 276 18.48 -3.23 40.28
C ALA A 276 18.06 -1.80 39.87
N PRO A 277 17.72 -1.51 38.59
CA PRO A 277 17.26 -0.17 38.19
C PRO A 277 15.95 0.28 38.86
N VAL A 278 15.01 -0.64 39.13
CA VAL A 278 13.68 -0.28 39.64
C VAL A 278 13.59 -0.41 41.17
N LEU A 279 14.11 -1.50 41.73
CA LEU A 279 14.04 -1.83 43.16
C LEU A 279 15.29 -1.44 43.95
N GLY A 280 16.40 -1.16 43.26
CA GLY A 280 17.70 -0.86 43.85
C GLY A 280 18.57 -2.10 44.06
N GLU A 281 19.88 -1.87 44.19
CA GLU A 281 20.93 -2.91 44.37
C GLU A 281 20.78 -3.77 45.63
N GLN A 282 19.95 -3.35 46.58
CA GLN A 282 19.71 -4.04 47.86
C GLN A 282 18.56 -5.06 47.76
N ALA A 283 17.90 -5.19 46.60
CA ALA A 283 16.78 -6.10 46.43
C ALA A 283 17.26 -7.56 46.34
N ASP A 284 16.65 -8.45 47.13
CA ASP A 284 17.02 -9.86 47.17
C ASP A 284 16.23 -10.65 46.11
N ILE A 285 16.91 -11.19 45.10
CA ILE A 285 16.27 -12.11 44.13
C ILE A 285 16.03 -13.45 44.82
N LEU A 286 14.76 -13.80 45.02
CA LEU A 286 14.33 -15.03 45.66
C LEU A 286 14.23 -16.19 44.67
N GLU A 287 13.79 -15.89 43.45
CA GLU A 287 13.53 -16.89 42.40
C GLU A 287 13.63 -16.25 41.01
N ARG A 288 13.94 -17.06 40.00
CA ARG A 288 13.98 -16.68 38.58
C ARG A 288 13.15 -17.65 37.76
N PHE A 289 12.48 -17.14 36.75
CA PHE A 289 11.66 -17.92 35.83
C PHE A 289 11.47 -17.17 34.52
N SER A 290 11.14 -17.89 33.46
CA SER A 290 10.77 -17.32 32.17
C SER A 290 9.40 -16.62 32.22
N GLY A 291 9.11 -15.77 31.24
CA GLY A 291 7.77 -15.16 31.12
C GLY A 291 6.67 -16.20 30.89
N SER A 292 6.95 -17.28 30.17
CA SER A 292 5.99 -18.40 30.04
C SER A 292 5.65 -19.03 31.39
N GLU A 293 6.66 -19.30 32.23
CA GLU A 293 6.45 -19.81 33.60
C GLU A 293 5.74 -18.78 34.50
N LEU A 294 5.98 -17.48 34.31
CA LEU A 294 5.24 -16.41 35.00
C LEU A 294 3.74 -16.50 34.70
N VAL A 295 3.38 -16.60 33.41
CA VAL A 295 1.98 -16.72 32.99
C VAL A 295 1.33 -17.98 33.55
N GLU A 296 2.02 -19.13 33.47
CA GLU A 296 1.52 -20.40 34.03
C GLU A 296 1.33 -20.33 35.56
N ARG A 297 2.26 -19.66 36.26
CA ARG A 297 2.27 -19.57 37.72
C ARG A 297 1.17 -18.67 38.27
N TYR A 298 1.04 -17.48 37.72
CA TYR A 298 0.16 -16.45 38.28
C TYR A 298 -1.19 -16.39 37.57
N GLY A 299 -1.23 -16.59 36.24
CA GLY A 299 -2.42 -16.57 35.38
C GLY A 299 -3.12 -15.22 35.26
N SER A 300 -3.34 -14.53 36.38
CA SER A 300 -4.12 -13.31 36.50
C SER A 300 -3.68 -12.42 37.67
N TYR A 301 -4.09 -11.16 37.61
CA TYR A 301 -3.94 -10.17 38.68
C TYR A 301 -5.28 -9.56 39.07
N ARG A 302 -5.32 -8.90 40.22
CA ARG A 302 -6.52 -8.21 40.70
C ARG A 302 -6.72 -6.91 39.93
N GLY A 303 -7.84 -6.81 39.22
CA GLY A 303 -8.24 -5.62 38.49
C GLY A 303 -9.74 -5.34 38.63
N PRO A 304 -10.28 -4.39 37.84
CA PRO A 304 -9.54 -3.35 37.11
C PRO A 304 -8.80 -2.39 38.06
N ILE A 305 -7.81 -1.64 37.52
CA ILE A 305 -6.99 -0.69 38.30
C ILE A 305 -7.86 0.46 38.84
N PHE A 306 -8.77 0.97 38.03
CA PHE A 306 -9.82 1.94 38.40
C PHE A 306 -11.19 1.27 38.30
N ALA A 307 -12.16 1.75 39.09
CA ALA A 307 -13.51 1.19 39.06
C ALA A 307 -14.28 1.73 37.85
N ALA A 308 -15.14 0.88 37.26
CA ALA A 308 -16.12 1.30 36.28
C ALA A 308 -17.50 0.79 36.69
N GLU A 309 -18.55 1.58 36.47
CA GLU A 309 -19.94 1.19 36.82
C GLU A 309 -20.37 -0.14 36.17
N ASP A 310 -19.78 -0.46 35.01
CA ASP A 310 -20.03 -1.66 34.21
C ASP A 310 -18.96 -2.75 34.37
N ARG A 311 -17.97 -2.58 35.26
CA ARG A 311 -16.92 -3.59 35.52
C ARG A 311 -16.75 -3.84 37.02
N GLU A 312 -17.19 -5.01 37.46
CA GLU A 312 -16.93 -5.47 38.82
C GLU A 312 -15.44 -5.76 39.05
N ALA A 313 -15.02 -5.66 40.31
CA ALA A 313 -13.68 -6.09 40.71
C ALA A 313 -13.53 -7.60 40.49
N GLY A 314 -12.44 -8.00 39.85
CA GLY A 314 -12.21 -9.40 39.47
C GLY A 314 -10.75 -9.67 39.10
N GLU A 315 -10.57 -10.75 38.36
CA GLU A 315 -9.27 -11.22 37.88
C GLU A 315 -9.09 -10.83 36.41
N LEU A 316 -7.98 -10.19 36.08
CA LEU A 316 -7.60 -9.85 34.71
C LEU A 316 -6.37 -10.66 34.30
N PRO A 317 -6.28 -11.08 33.02
CA PRO A 317 -5.25 -12.03 32.61
C PRO A 317 -3.86 -11.40 32.49
N ILE A 318 -2.85 -12.25 32.70
CA ILE A 318 -1.46 -11.99 32.32
C ILE A 318 -1.22 -12.70 30.99
N LEU A 319 -0.84 -11.95 29.97
CA LEU A 319 -0.64 -12.43 28.60
C LEU A 319 0.85 -12.47 28.24
N ALA A 320 1.21 -13.31 27.27
CA ALA A 320 2.57 -13.38 26.74
C ALA A 320 2.61 -12.93 25.29
N ASP A 321 3.52 -12.01 24.95
CA ASP A 321 3.78 -11.61 23.58
C ASP A 321 5.22 -11.06 23.43
N THR A 322 5.81 -11.20 22.25
CA THR A 322 7.21 -10.84 21.98
C THR A 322 7.46 -9.34 21.84
N PHE A 323 6.42 -8.49 21.79
CA PHE A 323 6.61 -7.03 21.70
C PHE A 323 7.20 -6.42 22.99
N VAL A 324 7.05 -7.11 24.13
CA VAL A 324 7.55 -6.62 25.43
C VAL A 324 9.08 -6.70 25.47
N THR A 325 9.74 -5.58 25.75
CA THR A 325 11.18 -5.50 25.97
C THR A 325 11.53 -5.41 27.46
N THR A 326 12.77 -5.73 27.81
CA THR A 326 13.32 -5.59 29.17
C THR A 326 14.35 -4.47 29.30
N GLU A 327 14.50 -3.65 28.25
CA GLU A 327 15.47 -2.55 28.21
C GLU A 327 15.04 -1.41 29.14
N ASP A 328 13.75 -1.10 29.17
CA ASP A 328 13.16 0.01 29.96
C ASP A 328 11.94 -0.44 30.78
N GLY A 329 11.49 0.45 31.68
CA GLY A 329 10.37 0.18 32.58
C GLY A 329 10.63 -0.99 33.53
N THR A 330 9.70 -1.95 33.55
CA THR A 330 9.71 -3.13 34.43
C THR A 330 9.74 -4.47 33.68
N GLY A 331 9.63 -4.45 32.35
CA GLY A 331 9.39 -5.64 31.53
C GLY A 331 8.00 -6.28 31.70
N ILE A 332 7.06 -5.59 32.36
CA ILE A 332 5.64 -5.96 32.42
C ILE A 332 4.82 -4.74 32.00
N VAL A 333 4.03 -4.87 30.95
CA VAL A 333 3.33 -3.75 30.29
C VAL A 333 1.83 -3.84 30.60
N HIS A 334 1.21 -2.74 31.04
CA HIS A 334 -0.26 -2.69 31.15
C HIS A 334 -0.88 -2.60 29.76
N LEU A 335 -1.96 -3.33 29.51
CA LEU A 335 -2.66 -3.27 28.22
C LEU A 335 -3.97 -2.51 28.34
N ALA A 336 -4.10 -1.45 27.55
CA ALA A 336 -5.32 -0.68 27.35
C ALA A 336 -5.66 -0.64 25.84
N PRO A 337 -6.38 -1.66 25.31
CA PRO A 337 -6.64 -1.87 23.88
C PRO A 337 -7.25 -0.70 23.12
N ALA A 338 -7.94 0.22 23.81
CA ALA A 338 -8.48 1.42 23.18
C ALA A 338 -7.41 2.46 22.80
N PHE A 339 -6.17 2.31 23.27
CA PHE A 339 -5.13 3.34 23.20
C PHE A 339 -3.77 2.84 22.70
N GLY A 340 -3.62 1.56 22.38
CA GLY A 340 -2.37 0.98 21.88
C GLY A 340 -2.62 -0.08 20.81
N GLU A 341 -1.85 -0.05 19.71
CA GLU A 341 -1.99 -1.02 18.62
C GLU A 341 -1.57 -2.44 19.06
N ASP A 342 -0.42 -2.56 19.74
CA ASP A 342 0.01 -3.82 20.33
C ASP A 342 -0.92 -4.27 21.45
N ASP A 343 -1.39 -3.35 22.30
CA ASP A 343 -2.38 -3.64 23.34
C ASP A 343 -3.65 -4.28 22.75
N TYR A 344 -4.17 -3.70 21.66
CA TYR A 344 -5.32 -4.22 20.95
C TYR A 344 -5.03 -5.59 20.34
N ARG A 345 -3.92 -5.73 19.61
CA ARG A 345 -3.52 -6.98 18.96
C ARG A 345 -3.39 -8.14 19.95
N VAL A 346 -2.66 -7.92 21.05
CA VAL A 346 -2.40 -8.94 22.06
C VAL A 346 -3.67 -9.30 22.81
N ALA A 347 -4.48 -8.31 23.20
CA ALA A 347 -5.72 -8.57 23.89
C ALA A 347 -6.76 -9.23 22.96
N ALA A 348 -6.89 -8.80 21.70
CA ALA A 348 -7.81 -9.38 20.72
C ALA A 348 -7.50 -10.86 20.42
N ALA A 349 -6.23 -11.27 20.50
CA ALA A 349 -5.84 -12.66 20.31
C ALA A 349 -6.14 -13.56 21.53
N ALA A 350 -6.42 -12.97 22.69
CA ALA A 350 -6.63 -13.70 23.94
C ALA A 350 -8.11 -14.05 24.18
N PRO A 351 -8.44 -15.27 24.61
CA PRO A 351 -9.82 -15.71 24.81
C PRO A 351 -10.45 -15.19 26.13
N ASN A 352 -9.63 -14.69 27.06
CA ASN A 352 -10.01 -14.36 28.43
C ASN A 352 -9.87 -12.86 28.76
N VAL A 353 -9.86 -12.00 27.74
CA VAL A 353 -10.00 -10.56 27.93
C VAL A 353 -11.47 -10.13 27.89
N PRO A 354 -11.86 -9.08 28.61
CA PRO A 354 -13.25 -8.63 28.71
C PRO A 354 -13.71 -7.79 27.49
N PHE A 355 -13.42 -8.23 26.25
CA PHE A 355 -14.06 -7.73 25.04
C PHE A 355 -13.99 -8.75 23.89
N ASP A 356 -14.93 -8.70 22.94
CA ASP A 356 -14.90 -9.47 21.68
C ASP A 356 -14.35 -8.59 20.55
N PRO A 357 -13.18 -8.89 19.99
CA PRO A 357 -12.58 -8.08 18.91
C PRO A 357 -13.44 -8.04 17.63
N ARG A 358 -14.38 -8.97 17.45
CA ARG A 358 -15.30 -9.00 16.30
C ARG A 358 -16.57 -8.17 16.53
N ASN A 359 -16.76 -7.67 17.75
CA ASN A 359 -17.86 -6.78 18.07
C ASN A 359 -17.29 -5.48 18.62
N ALA A 360 -17.20 -4.47 17.76
CA ALA A 360 -16.66 -3.17 18.12
C ALA A 360 -17.38 -2.53 19.34
N GLY A 361 -18.66 -2.84 19.57
CA GLY A 361 -19.39 -2.33 20.73
C GLY A 361 -18.90 -2.86 22.09
N THR A 362 -18.04 -3.88 22.11
CA THR A 362 -17.55 -4.49 23.35
C THR A 362 -16.21 -3.92 23.84
N LEU A 363 -15.49 -3.18 23.00
CA LEU A 363 -14.22 -2.58 23.39
C LEU A 363 -14.45 -1.53 24.49
N TYR A 364 -13.82 -1.74 25.63
CA TYR A 364 -13.88 -0.78 26.72
C TYR A 364 -12.99 0.43 26.42
N ASN A 365 -13.61 1.54 25.99
CA ASN A 365 -12.96 2.83 25.83
C ASN A 365 -13.58 3.84 26.82
N PRO A 366 -12.87 4.20 27.92
CA PRO A 366 -13.36 5.18 28.90
C PRO A 366 -13.27 6.64 28.42
N VAL A 367 -12.65 6.90 27.27
CA VAL A 367 -12.37 8.25 26.76
C VAL A 367 -13.29 8.54 25.58
N ARG A 368 -13.94 9.70 25.61
CA ARG A 368 -14.82 10.20 24.55
C ARG A 368 -14.02 10.77 23.39
N ALA A 369 -14.71 11.04 22.28
CA ALA A 369 -14.12 11.66 21.09
C ALA A 369 -13.52 13.06 21.36
N ASP A 370 -13.99 13.79 22.38
CA ASP A 370 -13.42 15.08 22.80
C ASP A 370 -12.18 14.95 23.70
N GLY A 371 -11.70 13.72 23.93
CA GLY A 371 -10.55 13.42 24.78
C GLY A 371 -10.85 13.52 26.27
N THR A 372 -12.12 13.58 26.69
CA THR A 372 -12.52 13.56 28.09
C THR A 372 -12.97 12.18 28.55
N TYR A 373 -12.86 11.87 29.84
CA TYR A 373 -13.44 10.63 30.36
C TYR A 373 -14.97 10.64 30.30
N ASP A 374 -15.56 9.47 30.07
CA ASP A 374 -16.99 9.27 30.17
C ASP A 374 -17.48 9.10 31.62
N ALA A 375 -18.80 8.90 31.78
CA ALA A 375 -19.45 8.78 33.08
C ALA A 375 -19.05 7.50 33.85
N ARG A 376 -18.49 6.49 33.15
CA ARG A 376 -18.12 5.20 33.75
C ARG A 376 -16.83 5.30 34.54
N THR A 377 -15.98 6.28 34.25
CA THR A 377 -14.63 6.35 34.82
C THR A 377 -14.64 6.97 36.22
N ARG A 378 -14.39 6.14 37.24
CA ARG A 378 -14.41 6.55 38.65
C ARG A 378 -13.23 6.02 39.44
N SER A 379 -12.92 6.69 40.54
CA SER A 379 -12.03 6.13 41.57
C SER A 379 -12.71 4.97 42.30
N ARG A 380 -11.94 4.13 43.01
CA ARG A 380 -12.52 3.04 43.82
C ARG A 380 -13.43 3.54 44.94
N GLU A 381 -13.22 4.77 45.39
CA GLU A 381 -14.03 5.43 46.42
C GLU A 381 -15.23 6.20 45.82
N GLY A 382 -15.43 6.12 44.50
CA GLY A 382 -16.59 6.69 43.80
C GLY A 382 -16.39 8.13 43.30
N ARG A 383 -15.18 8.70 43.37
CA ARG A 383 -14.89 10.02 42.78
C ARG A 383 -15.06 9.95 41.27
N SER A 384 -15.86 10.84 40.68
CA SER A 384 -16.06 10.90 39.22
C SER A 384 -14.90 11.62 38.55
N TYR A 385 -14.45 11.09 37.41
CA TYR A 385 -13.52 11.77 36.50
C TYR A 385 -14.19 12.22 35.19
N GLU A 386 -15.51 12.08 35.07
CA GLU A 386 -16.28 12.43 33.88
C GLU A 386 -16.01 13.86 33.39
N GLY A 387 -15.87 14.03 32.07
CA GLY A 387 -15.70 15.33 31.41
C GLY A 387 -14.32 15.97 31.61
N ARG A 388 -13.40 15.30 32.31
CA ARG A 388 -12.02 15.76 32.47
C ARG A 388 -11.16 15.31 31.30
N PHE A 389 -10.43 16.25 30.71
CA PHE A 389 -9.51 15.98 29.59
C PHE A 389 -8.33 15.11 30.03
N VAL A 390 -8.04 14.02 29.32
CA VAL A 390 -7.10 12.98 29.77
C VAL A 390 -5.65 13.42 29.90
N LYS A 391 -5.23 14.46 29.17
CA LYS A 391 -3.88 15.04 29.27
C LYS A 391 -3.85 16.32 30.13
N ASP A 392 -4.89 16.59 30.92
CA ASP A 392 -4.86 17.65 31.95
C ASP A 392 -3.87 17.26 33.07
N PRO A 393 -2.85 18.08 33.36
CA PRO A 393 -1.91 17.83 34.46
C PRO A 393 -2.61 17.69 35.82
N VAL A 394 -3.69 18.43 36.06
CA VAL A 394 -4.45 18.35 37.33
C VAL A 394 -5.11 16.98 37.48
N LEU A 395 -5.70 16.46 36.40
CA LEU A 395 -6.26 15.12 36.38
C LEU A 395 -5.18 14.06 36.62
N THR A 396 -4.00 14.24 36.02
CA THR A 396 -2.88 13.31 36.20
C THR A 396 -2.46 13.22 37.67
N GLU A 397 -2.34 14.37 38.35
CA GLU A 397 -2.07 14.41 39.80
C GLU A 397 -3.18 13.77 40.64
N GLU A 398 -4.45 13.95 40.26
CA GLU A 398 -5.58 13.31 40.94
C GLU A 398 -5.57 11.78 40.81
N LEU A 399 -5.20 11.25 39.63
CA LEU A 399 -5.03 9.81 39.41
C LEU A 399 -3.86 9.26 40.23
N ILE A 400 -2.73 9.98 40.26
CA ILE A 400 -1.56 9.63 41.07
C ILE A 400 -1.92 9.63 42.56
N ALA A 401 -2.68 10.63 43.04
CA ALA A 401 -3.11 10.72 44.43
C ALA A 401 -3.98 9.52 44.83
N ASP A 402 -4.96 9.15 44.01
CA ASP A 402 -5.81 7.97 44.25
C ASP A 402 -4.99 6.67 44.32
N LEU A 403 -4.05 6.48 43.39
CA LEU A 403 -3.16 5.30 43.40
C LEU A 403 -2.25 5.29 44.63
N ARG A 404 -1.81 6.46 45.10
CA ARG A 404 -0.97 6.61 46.31
C ARG A 404 -1.77 6.30 47.57
N GLU A 405 -3.00 6.79 47.69
CA GLU A 405 -3.91 6.50 48.82
C GLU A 405 -4.20 4.99 48.93
N ARG A 406 -4.32 4.31 47.79
CA ARG A 406 -4.51 2.85 47.70
C ARG A 406 -3.22 2.03 47.82
N GLN A 407 -2.07 2.68 48.06
CA GLN A 407 -0.75 2.05 48.16
C GLN A 407 -0.34 1.22 46.92
N LEU A 408 -0.85 1.59 45.74
CA LEU A 408 -0.54 0.91 44.48
C LEU A 408 0.68 1.49 43.75
N LEU A 409 1.30 2.56 44.27
CA LEU A 409 2.50 3.16 43.68
C LEU A 409 3.76 2.72 44.41
N LEU A 410 4.76 2.28 43.66
CA LEU A 410 6.13 2.11 44.13
C LEU A 410 6.86 3.45 44.12
N LYS A 411 6.91 4.11 42.96
CA LYS A 411 7.53 5.43 42.77
C LYS A 411 6.91 6.15 41.58
N VAL A 412 7.10 7.47 41.56
CA VAL A 412 6.75 8.37 40.46
C VAL A 412 8.00 9.16 40.13
N GLU A 413 8.36 9.23 38.86
CA GLU A 413 9.55 9.93 38.37
C GLU A 413 9.17 10.81 37.18
N GLU A 414 9.91 11.90 36.96
CA GLU A 414 9.78 12.69 35.74
C GLU A 414 10.48 11.97 34.59
N TYR A 415 9.84 11.92 33.42
CA TYR A 415 10.39 11.27 32.23
C TYR A 415 10.28 12.21 31.03
N GLU A 416 11.44 12.60 30.50
CA GLU A 416 11.54 13.45 29.31
C GLU A 416 11.56 12.58 28.05
N HIS A 417 10.63 12.83 27.13
CA HIS A 417 10.50 12.09 25.88
C HIS A 417 9.81 12.91 24.79
N SER A 418 9.98 12.48 23.55
CA SER A 418 9.35 13.13 22.41
C SER A 418 7.92 12.65 22.25
N TYR A 419 6.94 13.56 22.34
CA TYR A 419 5.51 13.25 22.27
C TYR A 419 4.82 13.99 21.12
N PRO A 420 3.90 13.33 20.38
CA PRO A 420 3.25 13.94 19.24
C PRO A 420 2.12 14.90 19.64
N HIS A 421 2.15 16.11 19.09
CA HIS A 421 1.12 17.13 19.18
C HIS A 421 0.47 17.36 17.81
N CYS A 422 -0.78 17.81 17.82
CA CYS A 422 -1.48 18.16 16.59
C CYS A 422 -0.78 19.37 15.93
N TRP A 423 -0.22 19.18 14.74
CA TRP A 423 0.46 20.23 13.98
C TRP A 423 -0.40 21.48 13.72
N ARG A 424 -1.74 21.35 13.78
CA ARG A 424 -2.70 22.44 13.54
C ARG A 424 -3.00 23.27 14.78
N CYS A 425 -3.18 22.60 15.93
CA CYS A 425 -3.75 23.24 17.13
C CYS A 425 -2.89 23.10 18.40
N GLY A 426 -1.77 22.38 18.30
CA GLY A 426 -0.84 22.12 19.41
C GLY A 426 -1.37 21.18 20.50
N THR A 427 -2.58 20.61 20.35
CA THR A 427 -3.13 19.69 21.36
C THR A 427 -2.36 18.36 21.34
N PRO A 428 -1.96 17.80 22.50
CA PRO A 428 -1.36 16.47 22.56
C PRO A 428 -2.24 15.42 21.88
N LEU A 429 -1.66 14.60 21.00
CA LEU A 429 -2.40 13.54 20.33
C LEU A 429 -2.65 12.38 21.28
N LEU A 430 -3.74 11.66 21.05
CA LEU A 430 -4.06 10.40 21.68
C LEU A 430 -3.96 9.30 20.62
N TYR A 431 -3.37 8.16 20.96
CA TYR A 431 -3.68 6.94 20.22
C TYR A 431 -5.07 6.51 20.67
N TYR A 432 -5.98 6.31 19.71
CA TYR A 432 -7.40 6.13 19.99
C TYR A 432 -7.99 5.09 19.04
N ALA A 433 -8.71 4.12 19.58
CA ALA A 433 -9.41 3.08 18.83
C ALA A 433 -10.66 3.67 18.17
N LYS A 434 -10.65 3.69 16.84
CA LYS A 434 -11.79 4.09 16.01
C LYS A 434 -12.37 2.84 15.34
N PRO A 435 -13.71 2.72 15.22
CA PRO A 435 -14.31 1.69 14.38
C PRO A 435 -13.73 1.76 12.97
N SER A 436 -13.41 0.60 12.40
CA SER A 436 -12.93 0.49 11.04
C SER A 436 -13.34 -0.86 10.45
N TRP A 437 -13.56 -0.89 9.14
CA TRP A 437 -13.85 -2.13 8.43
C TRP A 437 -12.55 -2.80 8.01
N TYR A 438 -12.50 -4.10 8.25
CA TYR A 438 -11.36 -4.96 7.97
C TYR A 438 -11.77 -6.09 7.04
N ILE A 439 -10.83 -6.52 6.20
CA ILE A 439 -10.90 -7.80 5.51
C ILE A 439 -9.97 -8.78 6.24
N ALA A 440 -10.49 -9.94 6.62
CA ALA A 440 -9.82 -10.97 7.41
C ALA A 440 -8.73 -11.75 6.62
N THR A 441 -7.79 -11.05 5.99
CA THR A 441 -6.72 -11.64 5.16
C THR A 441 -5.76 -12.53 5.96
N SER A 442 -5.63 -12.32 7.28
CA SER A 442 -4.81 -13.19 8.14
C SER A 442 -5.31 -14.63 8.19
N ARG A 443 -6.63 -14.85 8.04
CA ARG A 443 -7.24 -16.19 7.94
C ARG A 443 -6.83 -16.94 6.68
N LEU A 444 -6.38 -16.21 5.65
CA LEU A 444 -5.97 -16.73 4.35
C LEU A 444 -4.44 -16.72 4.15
N ARG A 445 -3.67 -16.57 5.25
CA ARG A 445 -2.20 -16.48 5.17
C ARG A 445 -1.56 -17.66 4.45
N GLU A 446 -1.99 -18.89 4.74
CA GLU A 446 -1.42 -20.08 4.12
C GLU A 446 -1.71 -20.12 2.62
N GLN A 447 -2.90 -19.67 2.21
CA GLN A 447 -3.30 -19.56 0.81
C GLN A 447 -2.51 -18.47 0.09
N LEU A 448 -2.25 -17.32 0.74
CA LEU A 448 -1.39 -16.26 0.21
C LEU A 448 0.03 -16.76 -0.04
N LEU A 449 0.60 -17.49 0.92
CA LEU A 449 1.93 -18.09 0.80
C LEU A 449 1.95 -19.14 -0.32
N ALA A 450 0.95 -20.03 -0.38
CA ALA A 450 0.84 -21.03 -1.44
C ALA A 450 0.70 -20.40 -2.83
N ALA A 451 -0.09 -19.33 -2.97
CA ALA A 451 -0.22 -18.59 -4.21
C ALA A 451 1.12 -17.95 -4.62
N ASN A 452 1.84 -17.31 -3.68
CA ASN A 452 3.15 -16.71 -3.93
C ASN A 452 4.22 -17.72 -4.37
N GLU A 453 4.14 -18.97 -3.90
CA GLU A 453 5.07 -20.02 -4.35
C GLU A 453 4.96 -20.29 -5.85
N THR A 454 3.77 -20.12 -6.44
CA THR A 454 3.54 -20.31 -7.89
C THR A 454 4.11 -19.18 -8.76
N VAL A 455 4.47 -18.05 -8.16
CA VAL A 455 4.93 -16.85 -8.88
C VAL A 455 6.44 -16.90 -9.10
N SER A 456 6.92 -16.51 -10.28
CA SER A 456 8.34 -16.29 -10.54
C SER A 456 8.72 -14.83 -10.28
N TRP A 457 9.62 -14.62 -9.33
CA TRP A 457 10.09 -13.29 -8.93
C TRP A 457 11.47 -13.00 -9.49
N TYR A 458 11.65 -11.79 -10.02
CA TYR A 458 12.91 -11.26 -10.50
C TYR A 458 13.22 -9.98 -9.72
N PRO A 459 14.13 -10.03 -8.73
CA PRO A 459 15.05 -11.11 -8.43
C PRO A 459 14.42 -12.21 -7.52
N PRO A 460 14.95 -13.45 -7.55
CA PRO A 460 14.34 -14.58 -6.84
C PRO A 460 14.19 -14.41 -5.33
N HIS A 461 15.08 -13.65 -4.69
CA HIS A 461 15.07 -13.46 -3.23
C HIS A 461 13.86 -12.67 -2.72
N VAL A 462 13.13 -11.94 -3.59
CA VAL A 462 11.91 -11.22 -3.17
C VAL A 462 10.81 -12.19 -2.74
N LYS A 463 10.70 -13.35 -3.40
CA LYS A 463 9.67 -14.37 -3.12
C LYS A 463 9.61 -14.75 -1.66
N HIS A 464 10.75 -15.13 -1.07
CA HIS A 464 10.84 -15.60 0.31
C HIS A 464 11.37 -14.55 1.30
N GLY A 465 11.95 -13.46 0.78
CA GLY A 465 12.42 -12.31 1.56
C GLY A 465 11.32 -11.26 1.69
N ARG A 466 11.54 -10.04 1.16
CA ARG A 466 10.66 -8.88 1.39
C ARG A 466 9.17 -9.15 1.24
N PHE A 467 8.75 -9.87 0.20
CA PHE A 467 7.33 -10.17 -0.02
C PHE A 467 6.88 -11.38 0.79
N GLY A 468 7.63 -12.48 0.79
CA GLY A 468 7.31 -13.67 1.58
C GLY A 468 7.23 -13.40 3.09
N ASP A 469 8.15 -12.63 3.64
CA ASP A 469 8.16 -12.24 5.05
C ASP A 469 7.00 -11.28 5.39
N TRP A 470 6.57 -10.45 4.45
CA TRP A 470 5.35 -9.65 4.60
C TRP A 470 4.12 -10.56 4.70
N LEU A 471 4.00 -11.56 3.82
CA LEU A 471 2.90 -12.52 3.85
C LEU A 471 2.90 -13.40 5.12
N LYS A 472 4.08 -13.85 5.60
CA LYS A 472 4.18 -14.63 6.85
C LYS A 472 3.63 -13.87 8.07
N ASN A 473 3.83 -12.56 8.08
CA ASN A 473 3.38 -11.66 9.14
C ASN A 473 2.11 -10.90 8.78
N ASN A 474 1.32 -11.43 7.82
CA ASN A 474 0.13 -10.75 7.33
C ASN A 474 -0.88 -10.50 8.46
N VAL A 475 -1.33 -9.25 8.55
CA VAL A 475 -2.40 -8.80 9.44
C VAL A 475 -3.64 -8.48 8.62
N ASP A 476 -4.81 -8.46 9.26
CA ASP A 476 -6.06 -8.15 8.58
C ASP A 476 -6.01 -6.76 7.94
N TRP A 477 -6.53 -6.68 6.71
CA TRP A 477 -6.44 -5.47 5.90
C TRP A 477 -7.47 -4.46 6.38
N ALA A 478 -7.01 -3.39 7.02
CA ALA A 478 -7.83 -2.22 7.32
C ALA A 478 -8.31 -1.54 6.03
N LEU A 479 -9.56 -1.82 5.63
CA LEU A 479 -10.16 -1.40 4.38
C LEU A 479 -10.72 0.02 4.46
N SER A 480 -11.47 0.36 5.50
CA SER A 480 -12.20 1.64 5.52
C SER A 480 -11.29 2.86 5.67
N ARG A 481 -11.71 3.99 5.08
CA ARG A 481 -11.07 5.29 5.16
C ARG A 481 -12.14 6.35 5.46
N GLU A 482 -11.91 7.15 6.51
CA GLU A 482 -12.75 8.30 6.84
C GLU A 482 -12.41 9.50 5.93
N ARG A 483 -12.64 9.36 4.63
CA ARG A 483 -12.31 10.35 3.57
C ARG A 483 -13.51 10.54 2.63
N TYR A 484 -13.39 11.44 1.65
CA TYR A 484 -14.51 11.90 0.83
C TYR A 484 -14.45 11.38 -0.62
N TRP A 485 -13.25 11.35 -1.20
CA TRP A 485 -13.00 10.99 -2.59
C TRP A 485 -12.43 9.58 -2.72
N GLY A 486 -13.30 8.63 -3.06
CA GLY A 486 -12.95 7.25 -3.30
C GLY A 486 -14.19 6.39 -3.49
N THR A 487 -14.00 5.13 -3.87
CA THR A 487 -15.08 4.15 -3.96
C THR A 487 -15.79 4.02 -2.62
N PRO A 488 -17.09 4.35 -2.52
CA PRO A 488 -17.81 4.25 -1.25
C PRO A 488 -17.91 2.80 -0.78
N LEU A 489 -17.73 2.56 0.52
CA LEU A 489 -17.91 1.23 1.09
C LEU A 489 -19.40 0.86 1.00
N PRO A 490 -19.79 -0.25 0.34
CA PRO A 490 -21.19 -0.52 0.00
C PRO A 490 -21.93 -1.20 1.15
N VAL A 491 -21.79 -0.66 2.36
CA VAL A 491 -22.37 -1.23 3.57
C VAL A 491 -23.48 -0.33 4.11
N TRP A 492 -24.68 -0.87 4.23
CA TRP A 492 -25.82 -0.24 4.87
C TRP A 492 -26.08 -0.85 6.24
N ARG A 493 -26.20 0.01 7.26
CA ARG A 493 -26.49 -0.38 8.64
C ARG A 493 -27.81 0.21 9.09
N CYS A 494 -28.66 -0.62 9.70
CA CYS A 494 -29.88 -0.13 10.35
C CYS A 494 -29.64 0.22 11.83
N LYS A 495 -30.55 0.99 12.45
CA LYS A 495 -30.46 1.35 13.88
C LYS A 495 -30.43 0.16 14.84
N ARG A 496 -30.85 -1.02 14.40
CA ARG A 496 -30.78 -2.28 15.17
C ARG A 496 -29.45 -3.01 15.02
N GLY A 497 -28.52 -2.49 14.22
CA GLY A 497 -27.17 -3.05 14.04
C GLY A 497 -27.04 -4.04 12.88
N HIS A 498 -28.13 -4.42 12.20
CA HIS A 498 -28.03 -5.29 11.01
C HIS A 498 -27.29 -4.59 9.88
N VAL A 499 -26.40 -5.34 9.24
CA VAL A 499 -25.51 -4.92 8.16
C VAL A 499 -25.97 -5.58 6.86
N HIS A 500 -25.98 -4.81 5.78
CA HIS A 500 -26.27 -5.26 4.42
C HIS A 500 -25.18 -4.74 3.48
N VAL A 501 -24.52 -5.65 2.77
CA VAL A 501 -23.49 -5.29 1.78
C VAL A 501 -24.13 -5.39 0.41
N ILE A 502 -24.08 -4.30 -0.37
CA ILE A 502 -24.70 -4.22 -1.69
C ILE A 502 -23.67 -4.57 -2.76
N GLY A 503 -24.01 -5.52 -3.63
CA GLY A 503 -23.11 -6.05 -4.64
C GLY A 503 -23.25 -5.44 -6.03
N SER A 504 -24.33 -4.70 -6.30
CA SER A 504 -24.56 -4.04 -7.60
C SER A 504 -25.43 -2.77 -7.47
N PHE A 505 -25.34 -1.89 -8.46
CA PHE A 505 -26.18 -0.70 -8.55
C PHE A 505 -27.64 -1.07 -8.83
N GLN A 506 -27.87 -2.15 -9.58
CA GLN A 506 -29.21 -2.70 -9.76
C GLN A 506 -29.82 -3.11 -8.41
N GLU A 507 -29.07 -3.84 -7.57
CA GLU A 507 -29.53 -4.22 -6.23
C GLU A 507 -29.84 -2.98 -5.39
N LEU A 508 -28.99 -1.95 -5.46
CA LEU A 508 -29.23 -0.70 -4.74
C LEU A 508 -30.53 -0.03 -5.17
N THR A 509 -30.75 0.11 -6.49
CA THR A 509 -31.97 0.70 -7.07
C THR A 509 -33.21 -0.08 -6.67
N GLU A 510 -33.17 -1.41 -6.73
CA GLU A 510 -34.31 -2.25 -6.35
C GLU A 510 -34.70 -2.08 -4.88
N ARG A 511 -33.71 -1.83 -4.00
CA ARG A 511 -33.94 -1.64 -2.56
C ARG A 511 -34.33 -0.21 -2.20
N SER A 512 -33.65 0.80 -2.75
CA SER A 512 -33.86 2.22 -2.45
C SER A 512 -35.08 2.79 -3.17
N GLY A 513 -35.40 2.26 -4.36
CA GLY A 513 -36.38 2.82 -5.29
C GLY A 513 -35.85 3.99 -6.12
N GLU A 514 -34.56 4.29 -6.05
CA GLU A 514 -33.91 5.44 -6.70
C GLU A 514 -32.64 4.99 -7.44
N THR A 515 -32.46 5.50 -8.66
CA THR A 515 -31.28 5.25 -9.50
C THR A 515 -30.38 6.48 -9.48
N LEU A 516 -29.06 6.25 -9.33
CA LEU A 516 -28.05 7.30 -9.42
C LEU A 516 -27.25 7.17 -10.72
N GLU A 517 -26.78 8.31 -11.22
CA GLU A 517 -25.80 8.36 -12.31
C GLU A 517 -24.35 8.36 -11.80
N ASP A 518 -24.14 8.78 -10.56
CA ASP A 518 -22.84 8.85 -9.89
C ASP A 518 -22.97 8.24 -8.48
N HIS A 519 -22.30 7.12 -8.24
CA HIS A 519 -22.35 6.41 -6.95
C HIS A 519 -21.28 6.87 -5.95
N HIS A 520 -20.59 7.99 -6.21
CA HIS A 520 -19.66 8.60 -5.26
C HIS A 520 -20.40 9.31 -4.13
N ARG A 521 -19.65 9.66 -3.08
CA ARG A 521 -20.12 10.63 -2.09
C ARG A 521 -20.26 12.01 -2.74
N PRO A 522 -21.23 12.85 -2.32
CA PRO A 522 -22.23 12.56 -1.29
C PRO A 522 -23.48 11.83 -1.82
N TYR A 523 -23.66 11.67 -3.13
CA TYR A 523 -24.92 11.23 -3.74
C TYR A 523 -25.43 9.88 -3.19
N VAL A 524 -24.54 8.89 -3.05
CA VAL A 524 -24.88 7.57 -2.51
C VAL A 524 -25.24 7.59 -1.02
N ASP A 525 -24.82 8.62 -0.27
CA ASP A 525 -25.06 8.71 1.18
C ASP A 525 -26.55 8.95 1.49
N ASP A 526 -27.30 9.53 0.55
CA ASP A 526 -28.72 9.85 0.71
C ASP A 526 -29.64 8.62 0.50
N LEU A 527 -29.13 7.55 -0.12
CA LEU A 527 -29.93 6.36 -0.40
C LEU A 527 -30.17 5.50 0.84
N THR A 528 -31.45 5.30 1.17
CA THR A 528 -31.87 4.47 2.32
C THR A 528 -32.99 3.51 1.94
N PHE A 529 -33.05 2.37 2.62
CA PHE A 529 -34.10 1.38 2.41
C PHE A 529 -34.54 0.74 3.74
N PRO A 530 -35.76 0.17 3.83
CA PRO A 530 -36.17 -0.60 5.00
C PRO A 530 -35.32 -1.87 5.13
N CYS A 531 -34.76 -2.10 6.31
CA CYS A 531 -33.90 -3.24 6.60
C CYS A 531 -34.66 -4.56 6.36
N PRO A 532 -34.17 -5.42 5.43
CA PRO A 532 -34.81 -6.69 5.08
C PRO A 532 -34.52 -7.82 6.09
N HIS A 533 -33.73 -7.58 7.13
CA HIS A 533 -33.42 -8.60 8.13
C HIS A 533 -34.69 -9.11 8.81
N THR A 534 -34.80 -10.42 8.94
CA THR A 534 -35.88 -11.08 9.67
C THR A 534 -35.29 -11.80 10.86
N ASP A 535 -35.77 -11.46 12.06
CA ASP A 535 -35.32 -12.06 13.31
C ASP A 535 -35.71 -13.55 13.37
N ALA A 536 -35.12 -14.31 14.32
CA ALA A 536 -35.40 -15.73 14.51
C ALA A 536 -36.89 -16.04 14.76
N ASP A 537 -37.64 -15.08 15.32
CA ASP A 537 -39.07 -15.18 15.59
C ASP A 537 -39.96 -14.83 14.36
N GLY A 538 -39.36 -14.57 13.20
CA GLY A 538 -40.06 -14.24 11.95
C GLY A 538 -40.47 -12.77 11.83
N ALA A 539 -40.04 -11.90 12.75
CA ALA A 539 -40.32 -10.47 12.71
C ALA A 539 -39.36 -9.74 11.77
N GLU A 540 -39.90 -9.01 10.80
CA GLU A 540 -39.10 -8.13 9.93
C GLU A 540 -38.60 -6.91 10.71
N CYS A 541 -37.32 -6.58 10.53
CA CYS A 541 -36.70 -5.43 11.18
C CYS A 541 -37.36 -4.11 10.75
N GLY A 542 -37.48 -3.87 9.44
CA GLY A 542 -38.12 -2.69 8.85
C GLY A 542 -37.46 -1.34 9.15
N ALA A 543 -36.50 -1.27 10.07
CA ALA A 543 -35.77 -0.06 10.41
C ALA A 543 -35.00 0.46 9.20
N ARG A 544 -34.92 1.79 9.04
CA ARG A 544 -34.16 2.39 7.93
C ARG A 544 -32.68 2.03 8.04
N ALA A 545 -32.14 1.45 6.96
CA ALA A 545 -30.73 1.21 6.78
C ALA A 545 -30.10 2.40 6.05
N GLN A 546 -28.95 2.86 6.54
CA GLN A 546 -28.18 3.98 5.99
C GLN A 546 -26.77 3.51 5.69
N ARG A 547 -26.16 4.06 4.62
CA ARG A 547 -24.78 3.74 4.29
C ARG A 547 -23.85 4.16 5.43
N VAL A 548 -22.83 3.36 5.72
CA VAL A 548 -21.72 3.79 6.58
C VAL A 548 -20.94 4.89 5.87
N PRO A 549 -20.37 5.89 6.57
CA PRO A 549 -19.80 7.08 5.92
C PRO A 549 -18.49 6.83 5.16
N GLU A 550 -17.79 5.72 5.43
CA GLU A 550 -16.45 5.48 4.93
C GLU A 550 -16.38 5.20 3.43
N VAL A 551 -15.27 5.59 2.82
CA VAL A 551 -14.81 5.08 1.50
C VAL A 551 -13.79 3.97 1.73
N ILE A 552 -13.41 3.24 0.69
CA ILE A 552 -12.44 2.15 0.81
C ILE A 552 -11.00 2.61 0.59
N ASP A 553 -10.06 1.73 0.93
CA ASP A 553 -8.65 1.88 0.64
C ASP A 553 -8.37 1.84 -0.86
N VAL A 554 -7.56 2.79 -1.35
CA VAL A 554 -7.21 2.91 -2.77
C VAL A 554 -6.42 1.70 -3.30
N TRP A 555 -5.73 0.97 -2.41
CA TRP A 555 -5.09 -0.29 -2.77
C TRP A 555 -6.08 -1.38 -3.15
N PHE A 556 -7.32 -1.31 -2.64
CA PHE A 556 -8.38 -2.23 -3.04
C PHE A 556 -8.86 -1.91 -4.45
N ASP A 557 -9.07 -0.63 -4.78
CA ASP A 557 -9.38 -0.19 -6.14
C ASP A 557 -8.31 -0.70 -7.12
N SER A 558 -7.04 -0.31 -6.92
CA SER A 558 -5.95 -0.72 -7.81
C SER A 558 -5.73 -2.24 -7.87
N GLY A 559 -5.98 -2.97 -6.77
CA GLY A 559 -5.90 -4.43 -6.74
C GLY A 559 -7.07 -5.14 -7.42
N ALA A 560 -8.23 -4.49 -7.55
CA ALA A 560 -9.40 -5.00 -8.27
C ALA A 560 -9.28 -4.86 -9.81
N MET A 561 -8.28 -4.10 -10.27
CA MET A 561 -7.99 -3.84 -11.68
C MET A 561 -8.12 -5.04 -12.63
N PRO A 562 -7.63 -6.26 -12.32
CA PRO A 562 -7.70 -7.39 -13.26
C PRO A 562 -9.11 -7.66 -13.79
N PHE A 563 -10.14 -7.51 -12.95
CA PHE A 563 -11.52 -7.80 -13.31
C PHE A 563 -12.37 -6.52 -13.44
N ALA A 564 -12.11 -5.51 -12.61
CA ALA A 564 -12.90 -4.27 -12.60
C ALA A 564 -12.76 -3.46 -13.91
N GLN A 565 -11.59 -3.51 -14.56
CA GLN A 565 -11.39 -2.86 -15.87
C GLN A 565 -12.26 -3.44 -17.00
N HIS A 566 -12.88 -4.60 -16.77
CA HIS A 566 -13.74 -5.34 -17.69
C HIS A 566 -15.20 -5.32 -17.24
N HIS A 567 -15.55 -4.56 -16.19
CA HIS A 567 -16.89 -4.56 -15.61
C HIS A 567 -17.35 -5.97 -15.16
N PHE A 568 -16.40 -6.85 -14.79
CA PHE A 568 -16.70 -8.19 -14.34
C PHE A 568 -17.33 -8.14 -12.93
N PRO A 569 -18.39 -8.93 -12.65
CA PRO A 569 -18.94 -10.04 -13.45
C PRO A 569 -20.10 -9.65 -14.38
N PHE A 570 -20.45 -8.38 -14.45
CA PHE A 570 -21.64 -7.88 -15.16
C PHE A 570 -21.45 -7.97 -16.68
N GLU A 571 -20.26 -7.65 -17.17
CA GLU A 571 -19.89 -7.69 -18.58
C GLU A 571 -18.52 -8.34 -18.80
N HIS A 572 -18.20 -8.61 -20.08
CA HIS A 572 -16.89 -9.05 -20.56
C HIS A 572 -16.22 -10.20 -19.79
N ARG A 573 -17.03 -11.12 -19.27
CA ARG A 573 -16.55 -12.31 -18.53
C ARG A 573 -15.53 -13.13 -19.30
N GLU A 574 -15.81 -13.45 -20.56
CA GLU A 574 -14.90 -14.23 -21.41
C GLU A 574 -13.56 -13.50 -21.58
N THR A 575 -13.57 -12.17 -21.77
CA THR A 575 -12.36 -11.36 -21.87
C THR A 575 -11.52 -11.42 -20.59
N PHE A 576 -12.15 -11.37 -19.41
CA PHE A 576 -11.44 -11.52 -18.14
C PHE A 576 -10.85 -12.92 -17.99
N GLU A 577 -11.62 -13.96 -18.29
CA GLU A 577 -11.18 -15.36 -18.19
C GLU A 577 -10.01 -15.68 -19.12
N GLU A 578 -9.98 -15.11 -20.33
CA GLU A 578 -8.85 -15.23 -21.26
C GLU A 578 -7.60 -14.46 -20.80
N ARG A 579 -7.80 -13.39 -20.03
CA ARG A 579 -6.72 -12.49 -19.57
C ARG A 579 -6.30 -12.71 -18.14
N TYR A 580 -6.77 -13.78 -17.49
CA TYR A 580 -6.39 -14.08 -16.12
C TYR A 580 -5.80 -15.49 -16.02
N PRO A 581 -4.63 -15.67 -15.38
CA PRO A 581 -3.77 -14.65 -14.77
C PRO A 581 -2.84 -13.95 -15.76
N ALA A 582 -2.28 -12.80 -15.40
CA ALA A 582 -1.28 -12.12 -16.21
C ALA A 582 0.02 -12.93 -16.34
N ASP A 583 0.66 -12.90 -17.51
CA ASP A 583 1.97 -13.49 -17.70
C ASP A 583 3.08 -12.64 -17.07
N PHE A 584 2.90 -11.32 -17.04
CA PHE A 584 3.92 -10.38 -16.60
C PHE A 584 3.37 -9.10 -15.98
N ILE A 585 3.98 -8.71 -14.85
CA ILE A 585 3.89 -7.37 -14.27
C ILE A 585 5.27 -6.86 -13.86
N CYS A 586 5.42 -5.54 -13.77
CA CYS A 586 6.68 -4.92 -13.40
C CYS A 586 6.44 -3.60 -12.68
N GLU A 587 6.89 -3.47 -11.44
CA GLU A 587 6.88 -2.23 -10.66
C GLU A 587 8.09 -2.18 -9.73
N ALA A 588 8.26 -1.05 -9.04
CA ALA A 588 9.31 -0.88 -8.05
C ALA A 588 9.03 -1.62 -6.73
N GLN A 589 10.10 -1.86 -5.97
CA GLN A 589 10.12 -2.64 -4.73
C GLN A 589 9.19 -2.17 -3.62
N ASP A 590 8.72 -0.93 -3.65
CA ASP A 590 7.70 -0.40 -2.73
C ASP A 590 6.35 -1.10 -2.93
N GLN A 591 6.08 -1.62 -4.14
CA GLN A 591 4.83 -2.31 -4.46
C GLN A 591 4.72 -3.70 -3.81
N THR A 592 5.77 -4.23 -3.17
CA THR A 592 5.64 -5.43 -2.32
C THR A 592 4.68 -5.24 -1.14
N ARG A 593 4.37 -3.99 -0.79
CA ARG A 593 3.38 -3.63 0.25
C ARG A 593 2.21 -2.82 -0.31
N GLY A 594 2.15 -2.69 -1.64
CA GLY A 594 1.12 -1.96 -2.37
C GLY A 594 0.45 -2.88 -3.37
N TRP A 595 0.62 -2.58 -4.66
CA TRP A 595 -0.11 -3.23 -5.75
C TRP A 595 0.16 -4.74 -5.88
N PHE A 596 1.41 -5.21 -5.67
CA PHE A 596 1.70 -6.66 -5.74
C PHE A 596 0.93 -7.43 -4.66
N TYR A 597 0.84 -6.85 -3.46
CA TYR A 597 0.10 -7.44 -2.35
C TYR A 597 -1.40 -7.37 -2.60
N SER A 598 -1.96 -6.22 -2.98
CA SER A 598 -3.40 -6.08 -3.15
C SER A 598 -3.96 -6.97 -4.26
N LEU A 599 -3.26 -7.09 -5.38
CA LEU A 599 -3.58 -8.05 -6.44
C LEU A 599 -3.66 -9.48 -5.88
N LEU A 600 -2.61 -9.95 -5.22
CA LEU A 600 -2.54 -11.33 -4.70
C LEU A 600 -3.57 -11.58 -3.59
N ALA A 601 -3.77 -10.59 -2.72
CA ALA A 601 -4.73 -10.64 -1.63
C ALA A 601 -6.17 -10.76 -2.16
N ILE A 602 -6.56 -9.92 -3.11
CA ILE A 602 -7.90 -9.95 -3.71
C ILE A 602 -8.11 -11.26 -4.47
N ALA A 603 -7.15 -11.69 -5.30
CA ALA A 603 -7.22 -13.00 -5.95
C ALA A 603 -7.46 -14.14 -4.95
N THR A 604 -6.73 -14.14 -3.82
CA THR A 604 -6.86 -15.15 -2.78
C THR A 604 -8.22 -15.07 -2.06
N LEU A 605 -8.71 -13.86 -1.79
CA LEU A 605 -10.04 -13.62 -1.21
C LEU A 605 -11.16 -14.15 -2.12
N MET A 606 -10.99 -14.02 -3.43
CA MET A 606 -11.90 -14.54 -4.46
C MET A 606 -11.71 -16.03 -4.76
N SER A 607 -10.78 -16.70 -4.05
CA SER A 607 -10.39 -18.09 -4.29
C SER A 607 -9.91 -18.37 -5.73
N TRP A 608 -9.24 -17.40 -6.33
CA TRP A 608 -8.64 -17.50 -7.66
C TRP A 608 -7.13 -17.85 -7.58
N PRO A 609 -6.55 -18.39 -8.66
CA PRO A 609 -5.08 -18.53 -8.79
C PRO A 609 -4.36 -17.18 -8.62
N ALA A 610 -3.05 -17.20 -8.39
CA ALA A 610 -2.26 -15.97 -8.32
C ALA A 610 -2.48 -15.11 -9.58
N PRO A 611 -2.63 -13.78 -9.45
CA PRO A 611 -3.06 -12.91 -10.55
C PRO A 611 -1.96 -12.63 -11.58
N TYR A 612 -0.73 -13.08 -11.31
CA TYR A 612 0.43 -12.90 -12.15
C TYR A 612 1.35 -14.11 -12.08
N ARG A 613 2.02 -14.45 -13.19
CA ARG A 613 3.00 -15.53 -13.28
C ARG A 613 4.43 -15.06 -13.05
N ASN A 614 4.80 -13.90 -13.61
CA ASN A 614 6.14 -13.34 -13.50
C ASN A 614 6.10 -11.90 -13.01
N VAL A 615 6.94 -11.59 -12.01
CA VAL A 615 7.05 -10.25 -11.41
C VAL A 615 8.49 -9.76 -11.51
N VAL A 616 8.71 -8.68 -12.26
CA VAL A 616 9.97 -7.92 -12.20
C VAL A 616 9.83 -6.83 -11.14
N CYS A 617 10.55 -6.99 -10.04
CA CYS A 617 10.56 -6.09 -8.90
C CYS A 617 11.78 -5.16 -8.98
N LEU A 618 11.56 -3.94 -9.48
CA LEU A 618 12.62 -2.97 -9.74
C LEU A 618 13.16 -2.36 -8.43
N GLY A 619 14.44 -2.01 -8.45
CA GLY A 619 15.03 -1.19 -7.40
C GLY A 619 14.54 0.26 -7.51
N LEU A 620 14.82 1.06 -6.48
CA LEU A 620 14.48 2.49 -6.52
C LEU A 620 15.50 3.28 -7.31
N ILE A 621 15.06 4.39 -7.89
CA ILE A 621 15.96 5.41 -8.44
C ILE A 621 16.22 6.49 -7.39
N LEU A 622 17.49 6.82 -7.24
CA LEU A 622 18.03 7.80 -6.29
C LEU A 622 18.66 8.96 -7.07
N ASP A 623 18.87 10.09 -6.40
CA ASP A 623 19.66 11.18 -6.95
C ASP A 623 21.15 10.78 -7.11
N GLU A 624 21.97 11.72 -7.60
CA GLU A 624 23.41 11.52 -7.81
C GLU A 624 24.13 11.17 -6.50
N GLU A 625 23.68 11.72 -5.37
CA GLU A 625 24.20 11.49 -4.02
C GLU A 625 23.67 10.20 -3.35
N GLY A 626 22.74 9.49 -3.98
CA GLY A 626 22.15 8.27 -3.44
C GLY A 626 21.03 8.49 -2.41
N GLN A 627 20.44 9.68 -2.37
CA GLN A 627 19.24 9.97 -1.58
C GLN A 627 17.96 9.69 -2.37
N LYS A 628 16.91 9.36 -1.64
CA LYS A 628 15.57 9.24 -2.23
C LYS A 628 15.15 10.59 -2.81
N MET A 629 14.77 10.60 -4.08
CA MET A 629 14.25 11.80 -4.74
C MET A 629 12.89 12.19 -4.18
N SER A 630 12.70 13.47 -3.86
CA SER A 630 11.40 14.05 -3.53
C SER A 630 11.32 15.52 -3.90
N LYS A 631 10.12 15.99 -4.26
CA LYS A 631 9.87 17.42 -4.51
C LYS A 631 10.19 18.27 -3.28
N SER A 632 9.89 17.78 -2.08
CA SER A 632 10.18 18.46 -0.81
C SER A 632 11.67 18.64 -0.52
N ARG A 633 12.54 17.78 -1.06
CA ARG A 633 14.01 17.88 -0.92
C ARG A 633 14.67 18.66 -2.05
N GLY A 634 13.92 19.02 -3.10
CA GLY A 634 14.43 19.75 -4.26
C GLY A 634 15.39 18.94 -5.15
N ASN A 635 15.55 17.64 -4.91
CA ASN A 635 16.45 16.73 -5.66
C ASN A 635 15.70 15.88 -6.71
N ALA A 636 14.44 16.22 -7.02
CA ALA A 636 13.67 15.49 -8.02
C ALA A 636 14.16 15.83 -9.44
N VAL A 637 14.45 14.80 -10.22
CA VAL A 637 14.89 14.95 -11.62
C VAL A 637 13.68 14.89 -12.57
N GLU A 638 13.53 15.94 -13.36
CA GLU A 638 12.54 16.01 -14.44
C GLU A 638 13.01 15.24 -15.68
N PRO A 639 12.12 14.50 -16.37
CA PRO A 639 12.50 13.70 -17.53
C PRO A 639 12.76 14.55 -18.79
N TRP A 640 12.09 15.69 -18.96
CA TRP A 640 12.13 16.47 -20.19
C TRP A 640 13.53 16.98 -20.59
N PRO A 641 14.33 17.58 -19.68
CA PRO A 641 15.69 18.03 -20.04
C PRO A 641 16.58 16.89 -20.56
N VAL A 642 16.40 15.67 -20.03
CA VAL A 642 17.14 14.47 -20.44
C VAL A 642 16.70 14.03 -21.84
N LEU A 643 15.38 13.97 -22.07
CA LEU A 643 14.79 13.56 -23.34
C LEU A 643 15.09 14.54 -24.48
N GLU A 644 15.17 15.83 -24.17
CA GLU A 644 15.54 16.87 -25.14
C GLU A 644 17.04 16.83 -25.46
N SER A 645 17.90 16.58 -24.47
CA SER A 645 19.35 16.59 -24.64
C SER A 645 19.90 15.30 -25.28
N TYR A 646 19.38 14.14 -24.88
CA TYR A 646 19.97 12.84 -25.23
C TYR A 646 19.03 11.93 -26.03
N GLY A 647 17.72 12.12 -25.90
CA GLY A 647 16.71 11.26 -26.52
C GLY A 647 16.20 10.16 -25.60
N ALA A 648 15.07 9.56 -25.98
CA ALA A 648 14.47 8.43 -25.30
C ALA A 648 15.36 7.19 -25.38
N ASP A 649 15.94 6.88 -26.54
CA ASP A 649 16.76 5.67 -26.71
C ASP A 649 18.00 5.71 -25.80
N ALA A 650 18.61 6.89 -25.63
CA ALA A 650 19.73 7.09 -24.71
C ALA A 650 19.35 6.81 -23.25
N LEU A 651 18.20 7.34 -22.82
CA LEU A 651 17.70 7.15 -21.46
C LEU A 651 17.32 5.67 -21.22
N ARG A 652 16.68 5.02 -22.20
CA ARG A 652 16.35 3.59 -22.13
C ARG A 652 17.61 2.73 -22.06
N TRP A 653 18.58 3.02 -22.92
CA TRP A 653 19.86 2.32 -22.97
C TRP A 653 20.63 2.43 -21.65
N TYR A 654 20.60 3.60 -21.02
CA TYR A 654 21.18 3.79 -19.69
C TYR A 654 20.56 2.86 -18.65
N PHE A 655 19.23 2.70 -18.64
CA PHE A 655 18.58 1.78 -17.71
C PHE A 655 18.93 0.32 -18.00
N PHE A 656 19.04 -0.08 -19.27
CA PHE A 656 19.41 -1.46 -19.60
C PHE A 656 20.87 -1.80 -19.31
N THR A 657 21.80 -0.85 -19.46
CA THR A 657 23.23 -1.17 -19.45
C THR A 657 23.98 -0.76 -18.18
N SER A 658 23.39 0.09 -17.33
CA SER A 658 24.10 0.59 -16.16
C SER A 658 24.20 -0.44 -15.05
N LYS A 659 23.09 -1.12 -14.70
CA LYS A 659 23.00 -2.12 -13.62
C LYS A 659 21.82 -3.07 -13.84
N GLN A 660 21.79 -4.14 -13.04
CA GLN A 660 20.60 -4.97 -12.91
C GLN A 660 19.39 -4.15 -12.42
N PRO A 661 18.18 -4.37 -12.96
CA PRO A 661 17.01 -3.55 -12.67
C PRO A 661 16.61 -3.49 -11.19
N TRP A 662 16.91 -4.54 -10.43
CA TRP A 662 16.54 -4.67 -9.02
C TRP A 662 17.57 -4.13 -8.03
N ASP A 663 18.77 -3.78 -8.47
CA ASP A 663 19.82 -3.21 -7.60
C ASP A 663 19.59 -1.72 -7.28
N GLY A 664 18.71 -1.08 -8.04
CA GLY A 664 18.44 0.36 -7.96
C GLY A 664 19.47 1.21 -8.69
N TYR A 665 19.07 2.44 -9.01
CA TYR A 665 19.81 3.35 -9.88
C TYR A 665 20.20 4.61 -9.10
N ARG A 666 21.41 5.11 -9.35
CA ARG A 666 21.77 6.49 -9.03
C ARG A 666 21.74 7.25 -10.35
N PHE A 667 20.77 8.14 -10.49
CA PHE A 667 20.59 8.87 -11.74
C PHE A 667 21.88 9.63 -12.09
N SER A 668 22.30 9.59 -13.35
CA SER A 668 23.49 10.31 -13.83
C SER A 668 23.30 10.73 -15.28
N ALA A 669 23.18 12.04 -15.51
CA ALA A 669 23.10 12.59 -16.85
C ALA A 669 24.39 12.37 -17.66
N GLU A 670 25.54 12.35 -16.98
CA GLU A 670 26.84 12.05 -17.57
C GLU A 670 26.88 10.63 -18.15
N ALA A 671 26.44 9.63 -17.38
CA ALA A 671 26.40 8.23 -17.84
C ALA A 671 25.49 8.04 -19.07
N ILE A 672 24.38 8.78 -19.14
CA ILE A 672 23.51 8.80 -20.34
C ILE A 672 24.28 9.35 -21.54
N GLY A 673 24.98 10.48 -21.37
CA GLY A 673 25.81 11.07 -22.42
C GLY A 673 26.95 10.15 -22.88
N GLU A 674 27.56 9.39 -21.95
CA GLU A 674 28.56 8.37 -22.28
C GLU A 674 27.96 7.25 -23.13
N GLY A 675 26.78 6.74 -22.78
CA GLY A 675 26.05 5.74 -23.57
C GLY A 675 25.78 6.20 -25.00
N VAL A 676 25.38 7.46 -25.19
CA VAL A 676 25.21 8.06 -26.52
C VAL A 676 26.52 8.04 -27.31
N ARG A 677 27.62 8.48 -26.69
CA ARG A 677 28.92 8.60 -27.36
C ARG A 677 29.55 7.25 -27.69
N LEU A 678 29.50 6.30 -26.75
CA LEU A 678 30.20 5.03 -26.84
C LEU A 678 29.43 3.98 -27.66
N PHE A 679 28.10 4.04 -27.66
CA PHE A 679 27.27 3.04 -28.33
C PHE A 679 26.41 3.63 -29.45
N LEU A 680 25.48 4.53 -29.16
CA LEU A 680 24.47 4.96 -30.14
C LEU A 680 25.09 5.68 -31.36
N LYS A 681 26.05 6.58 -31.14
CA LYS A 681 26.79 7.24 -32.23
C LYS A 681 27.67 6.26 -33.01
N GLN A 682 28.22 5.25 -32.35
CA GLN A 682 29.02 4.21 -33.02
C GLN A 682 28.14 3.32 -33.91
N LEU A 683 26.96 2.94 -33.42
CA LEU A 683 25.96 2.21 -34.20
C LEU A 683 25.52 3.02 -35.42
N TRP A 684 25.19 4.30 -35.23
CA TRP A 684 24.81 5.19 -36.33
C TRP A 684 25.93 5.36 -37.36
N SER A 685 27.17 5.54 -36.91
CA SER A 685 28.35 5.63 -37.78
C SER A 685 28.58 4.36 -38.59
N THR A 686 28.34 3.19 -37.98
CA THR A 686 28.44 1.89 -38.65
C THR A 686 27.34 1.72 -39.70
N TYR A 687 26.11 2.12 -39.39
CA TYR A 687 25.01 2.13 -40.35
C TYR A 687 25.24 3.12 -41.50
N TYR A 688 25.70 4.33 -41.21
CA TYR A 688 26.09 5.32 -42.21
C TYR A 688 27.17 4.77 -43.16
N PHE A 689 28.22 4.15 -42.61
CA PHE A 689 29.26 3.48 -43.41
C PHE A 689 28.62 2.46 -44.37
N TYR A 690 27.77 1.57 -43.87
CA TYR A 690 27.07 0.60 -44.73
C TYR A 690 26.27 1.31 -45.85
N VAL A 691 25.45 2.32 -45.53
CA VAL A 691 24.63 3.02 -46.53
C VAL A 691 25.49 3.72 -47.59
N LEU A 692 26.57 4.38 -47.17
CA LEU A 692 27.47 5.09 -48.07
C LEU A 692 28.06 4.14 -49.12
N TYR A 693 28.59 2.99 -48.68
CA TYR A 693 29.23 2.03 -49.58
C TYR A 693 28.22 1.18 -50.37
N ALA A 694 27.07 0.87 -49.80
CA ALA A 694 25.98 0.20 -50.53
C ALA A 694 25.48 1.06 -51.70
N LYS A 695 25.35 2.38 -51.50
CA LYS A 695 25.00 3.32 -52.58
C LYS A 695 26.13 3.50 -53.59
N ALA A 696 27.38 3.57 -53.14
CA ALA A 696 28.53 3.64 -54.04
C ALA A 696 28.66 2.39 -54.92
N SER A 697 28.15 1.24 -54.46
CA SER A 697 28.18 -0.06 -55.16
C SER A 697 26.81 -0.45 -55.75
N GLU A 698 25.91 0.52 -55.96
CA GLU A 698 24.52 0.26 -56.35
C GLU A 698 24.42 -0.54 -57.65
N ARG A 699 25.28 -0.24 -58.63
CA ARG A 699 25.29 -0.93 -59.92
C ARG A 699 25.70 -2.39 -59.76
N GLU A 700 26.76 -2.66 -59.01
CA GLU A 700 27.26 -4.01 -58.73
C GLU A 700 26.21 -4.83 -57.98
N LEU A 701 25.53 -4.23 -57.00
CA LEU A 701 24.45 -4.88 -56.25
C LEU A 701 23.24 -5.19 -57.14
N GLN A 702 22.86 -4.30 -58.05
CA GLN A 702 21.78 -4.55 -59.02
C GLN A 702 22.14 -5.66 -60.02
N GLU A 703 23.39 -5.73 -60.45
CA GLU A 703 23.90 -6.76 -61.39
C GLU A 703 24.00 -8.15 -60.72
N ALA A 704 24.21 -8.24 -59.40
CA ALA A 704 24.39 -9.49 -58.65
C ALA A 704 23.12 -10.35 -58.44
N GLN A 705 21.96 -9.99 -59.00
CA GLN A 705 20.69 -10.73 -58.95
C GLN A 705 20.34 -11.35 -57.58
N GLY A 706 20.31 -10.57 -56.49
CA GLY A 706 19.47 -10.79 -55.29
C GLY A 706 19.55 -12.12 -54.51
N ASN A 707 20.30 -13.12 -54.95
CA ASN A 707 20.47 -14.39 -54.26
C ASN A 707 21.72 -14.28 -53.39
N ALA A 708 21.52 -14.12 -52.09
CA ALA A 708 22.60 -14.31 -51.14
C ALA A 708 23.21 -15.70 -51.35
N SER A 709 24.53 -15.78 -51.53
CA SER A 709 25.23 -17.06 -51.58
C SER A 709 24.93 -17.84 -50.30
N PRO A 710 24.77 -19.17 -50.36
CA PRO A 710 24.66 -20.00 -49.17
C PRO A 710 25.80 -19.68 -48.18
N ALA A 711 25.52 -19.70 -46.88
CA ALA A 711 26.52 -19.39 -45.87
C ALA A 711 27.80 -20.25 -45.99
N SER A 712 27.71 -21.46 -46.55
CA SER A 712 28.85 -22.35 -46.83
C SER A 712 29.78 -21.85 -47.93
N GLU A 713 29.33 -20.95 -48.79
CA GLU A 713 30.07 -20.39 -49.93
C GLU A 713 30.61 -18.99 -49.65
N LEU A 714 30.31 -18.43 -48.48
CA LEU A 714 30.81 -17.13 -48.05
C LEU A 714 32.26 -17.22 -47.55
N PRO A 715 33.05 -16.15 -47.71
CA PRO A 715 34.36 -16.01 -47.07
C PRO A 715 34.33 -16.27 -45.56
N ASP A 716 35.44 -16.73 -44.99
CA ASP A 716 35.54 -17.08 -43.57
C ASP A 716 35.13 -15.93 -42.63
N LEU A 717 35.44 -14.68 -43.01
CA LEU A 717 35.09 -13.50 -42.21
C LEU A 717 33.57 -13.25 -42.17
N ASP A 718 32.88 -13.43 -43.29
CA ASP A 718 31.43 -13.27 -43.38
C ASP A 718 30.71 -14.39 -42.63
N ARG A 719 31.24 -15.62 -42.73
CA ARG A 719 30.76 -16.77 -41.94
C ARG A 719 30.93 -16.54 -40.44
N TRP A 720 32.08 -16.01 -40.03
CA TRP A 720 32.33 -15.63 -38.64
C TRP A 720 31.35 -14.55 -38.18
N ALA A 721 31.12 -13.50 -38.98
CA ALA A 721 30.18 -12.44 -38.66
C ALA A 721 28.75 -12.99 -38.46
N LEU A 722 28.27 -13.83 -39.39
CA LEU A 722 26.97 -14.49 -39.26
C LEU A 722 26.88 -15.39 -38.01
N SER A 723 27.93 -16.13 -37.69
CA SER A 723 28.00 -16.95 -36.47
C SER A 723 27.94 -16.09 -35.21
N ARG A 724 28.63 -14.94 -35.19
CA ARG A 724 28.55 -13.98 -34.07
C ARG A 724 27.17 -13.37 -33.96
N THR A 725 26.52 -13.00 -35.06
CA THR A 725 25.15 -12.49 -35.07
C THR A 725 24.17 -13.52 -34.52
N ALA A 726 24.25 -14.78 -34.94
CA ALA A 726 23.40 -15.85 -34.42
C ALA A 726 23.60 -16.06 -32.91
N ALA A 727 24.85 -16.15 -32.46
CA ALA A 727 25.16 -16.30 -31.03
C ALA A 727 24.68 -15.09 -30.19
N THR A 728 24.77 -13.88 -30.72
CA THR A 728 24.23 -12.68 -30.06
C THR A 728 22.70 -12.71 -30.00
N ALA A 729 22.03 -13.11 -31.08
CA ALA A 729 20.57 -13.21 -31.09
C ALA A 729 20.07 -14.28 -30.10
N GLU A 730 20.73 -15.43 -30.02
CA GLU A 730 20.44 -16.48 -29.04
C GLU A 730 20.63 -15.98 -27.61
N LEU A 731 21.75 -15.32 -27.31
CA LEU A 731 22.02 -14.78 -25.98
C LEU A 731 20.98 -13.72 -25.57
N VAL A 732 20.63 -12.80 -26.46
CA VAL A 732 19.62 -11.77 -26.18
C VAL A 732 18.25 -12.41 -25.95
N ALA A 733 17.87 -13.41 -26.74
CA ALA A 733 16.61 -14.12 -26.55
C ALA A 733 16.58 -14.86 -25.20
N GLU A 734 17.65 -15.59 -24.85
CA GLU A 734 17.78 -16.30 -23.56
C GLU A 734 17.64 -15.35 -22.38
N ARG A 735 18.31 -14.19 -22.44
CA ARG A 735 18.29 -13.18 -21.37
C ARG A 735 16.91 -12.54 -21.22
N LEU A 736 16.29 -12.12 -22.32
CA LEU A 736 14.95 -11.51 -22.28
C LEU A 736 13.85 -12.51 -21.90
N ASP A 737 13.97 -13.79 -22.29
CA ASP A 737 13.09 -14.88 -21.83
C ASP A 737 13.22 -15.10 -20.31
N ALA A 738 14.38 -14.76 -19.72
CA ALA A 738 14.64 -14.81 -18.28
C ALA A 738 14.41 -13.46 -17.54
N TYR A 739 13.77 -12.48 -18.20
CA TYR A 739 13.56 -11.12 -17.68
C TYR A 739 14.85 -10.41 -17.23
N ASP A 740 15.94 -10.68 -17.91
CA ASP A 740 17.21 -9.97 -17.81
C ASP A 740 17.42 -9.14 -19.08
N ALA A 741 17.26 -7.82 -18.97
CA ALA A 741 17.46 -6.90 -20.08
C ALA A 741 18.86 -6.26 -20.11
N THR A 742 19.81 -6.78 -19.32
CA THR A 742 21.15 -6.19 -19.13
C THR A 742 22.27 -6.84 -19.94
#